data_AF-A0A972UVI5-F1
#
_entry.id   AF-A0A972UVI5-F1
#
_cell.length_a   1.000
_cell.length_b   1.000
_cell.length_c   1.000
_cell.angle_alpha   90.00
_cell.angle_beta   90.00
_cell.angle_gamma   90.00
#
_symmetry.space_group_name_H-M   'P 1'
#
loop_
_entity.id
_entity.type
_entity.pdbx_description
1 polymer ?
#
loop_
_entity_poly.entity_id
_entity_poly.type
_entity_poly.pdbx_seq_one_letter_code
_entity_poly.pdbx_strand_id
1 'polypeptide(L)'
;MDCKRFLFSIILIISVFSTMVSNAQSEALVTEAEAEDGILSGVVVSSDNPGFSGTGYVTGFDNSGDKVSVSMNIPEKGYYKLSIRYNGPNGYKTQSVVVNNSSTTLGFPSSSTFRNIDIGNFLLEKGNNSFSVRYDQGMTDIDKFQLYSVEKHVYEFDTSPVDLNATEATKELYDFLLFQFGHRIISGQTHSNYDLIKNLTGKSPLIRNHDLQHFTEGYPYLWADGGHTFGKHDDGSVDALIEWYNNTEKKGIVAYQWHWHSPTGGEVSTNTFYTNLTTFDIREAVKEGTPEYNLIIRDIDDIAAELKKFQDADVPILWRPLHEAGGGWFWWGAHGAEPCLKLYNILFERLKNHHQIHNLIWVWSTPEESWYPGNDKVDIIGQDSYPGSYNYDPQKDQFDHLYNLTNGKKIIAMTENGAIPDPDDCLNLDAPWSYFMTWNDLTLERNNQLHLINVYNNPNVLTLESDNLKTDNTWRSSLYPDNWKPGFQDEQGRYLHDFSYAGYHQGEKEIPFITNNIVDITQPPYSADNTGTEDVTQIIQDALNTAGSTGGGVVFLPAGKYRIKPQNNLNYSLRISYDNVVLRGVGPDSTFIFNDDNFMRQKDIILVQDDYSSWFTERGSVANISVNLINPTKVIPVESVEGFEVGDEVVVKSDATDNFIKEHGMEGYWTESAIKGVAFLRQIDSIDIDKKLIFIDSPTRYFLKTRDNSKIYHAGNHLKESGIENLSIG
;
A
#
# COMPACT_ATOMS: atom_id res chain seq x y z
N MET A 1 43.47 -11.86 55.55
CA MET A 1 44.57 -11.75 54.57
C MET A 1 43.92 -11.81 53.20
N ASP A 2 43.38 -10.66 52.81
CA ASP A 2 42.72 -10.40 51.55
C ASP A 2 43.76 -10.04 50.50
N CYS A 3 43.68 -10.65 49.32
CA CYS A 3 44.26 -10.04 48.13
C CYS A 3 43.46 -10.43 46.88
N LYS A 4 42.61 -9.48 46.48
CA LYS A 4 41.92 -9.38 45.20
C LYS A 4 42.91 -9.49 44.04
N ARG A 5 42.62 -10.31 43.03
CA ARG A 5 43.19 -10.16 41.69
C ARG A 5 42.08 -9.88 40.69
N PHE A 6 42.14 -8.66 40.17
CA PHE A 6 41.34 -8.11 39.08
C PHE A 6 41.44 -9.01 37.83
N LEU A 7 40.29 -9.42 37.29
CA LEU A 7 40.16 -9.80 35.89
C LEU A 7 39.75 -8.54 35.12
N PHE A 8 40.67 -8.01 34.31
CA PHE A 8 40.35 -7.05 33.26
C PHE A 8 39.71 -7.82 32.10
N SER A 9 38.38 -7.72 31.96
CA SER A 9 37.71 -8.05 30.69
C SER A 9 37.98 -6.91 29.71
N ILE A 10 38.81 -7.19 28.70
CA ILE A 10 38.96 -6.32 27.53
C ILE A 10 37.68 -6.50 26.69
N ILE A 11 36.76 -5.55 26.81
CA ILE A 11 35.64 -5.40 25.88
C ILE A 11 36.22 -4.76 24.62
N LEU A 12 36.42 -5.58 23.58
CA LEU A 12 36.73 -5.12 22.24
C LEU A 12 35.45 -4.50 21.66
N ILE A 13 35.31 -3.17 21.78
CA ILE A 13 34.27 -2.41 21.07
C ILE A 13 34.65 -2.42 19.59
N ILE A 14 34.10 -3.38 18.83
CA ILE A 14 34.10 -3.30 17.37
C ILE A 14 33.02 -2.27 17.02
N SER A 15 33.44 -1.03 16.83
CA SER A 15 32.64 -0.01 16.17
C SER A 15 32.47 -0.43 14.72
N VAL A 16 31.42 -1.17 14.42
CA VAL A 16 30.95 -1.35 13.04
C VAL A 16 30.38 -0.01 12.61
N PHE A 17 31.20 0.80 11.95
CA PHE A 17 30.68 1.84 11.07
C PHE A 17 29.94 1.11 9.96
N SER A 18 28.63 0.93 10.15
CA SER A 18 27.74 0.65 9.03
C SER A 18 27.72 1.92 8.20
N THR A 19 28.60 1.98 7.19
CA THR A 19 28.38 2.89 6.08
C THR A 19 27.11 2.40 5.40
N MET A 20 25.98 2.96 5.79
CA MET A 20 24.80 2.97 4.95
C MET A 20 25.23 3.56 3.61
N VAL A 21 25.45 2.70 2.62
CA VAL A 21 25.38 3.13 1.23
C VAL A 21 23.90 3.34 1.00
N SER A 22 23.43 4.57 1.18
CA SER A 22 22.16 4.99 0.62
C SER A 22 22.29 4.81 -0.88
N ASN A 23 21.62 3.80 -1.45
CA ASN A 23 21.24 3.84 -2.85
C ASN A 23 20.14 4.92 -2.96
N ALA A 24 20.52 6.19 -2.83
CA ALA A 24 19.71 7.30 -3.27
C ALA A 24 19.72 7.20 -4.79
N GLN A 25 18.62 6.72 -5.36
CA GLN A 25 18.45 6.61 -6.79
C GLN A 25 18.20 8.03 -7.33
N SER A 26 19.28 8.78 -7.54
CA SER A 26 19.25 10.21 -7.91
C SER A 26 18.07 10.55 -8.83
N GLU A 27 17.26 11.53 -8.43
CA GLU A 27 16.15 12.08 -9.21
C GLU A 27 16.43 12.09 -10.71
N ALA A 28 15.65 11.34 -11.49
CA ALA A 28 15.87 11.20 -12.92
C ALA A 28 15.22 12.37 -13.66
N LEU A 29 15.95 12.96 -14.61
CA LEU A 29 15.38 13.93 -15.55
C LEU A 29 14.30 13.23 -16.38
N VAL A 30 13.06 13.68 -16.27
CA VAL A 30 11.89 13.14 -16.99
C VAL A 30 11.78 13.80 -18.36
N THR A 31 11.82 15.13 -18.38
CA THR A 31 11.72 15.93 -19.60
C THR A 31 12.25 17.34 -19.37
N GLU A 32 12.61 18.03 -20.45
CA GLU A 32 13.04 19.42 -20.40
C GLU A 32 12.56 20.18 -21.65
N ALA A 33 12.49 21.50 -21.53
CA ALA A 33 12.16 22.41 -22.63
C ALA A 33 13.06 23.65 -22.57
N GLU A 34 13.78 23.90 -23.66
CA GLU A 34 14.55 25.13 -23.86
C GLU A 34 13.60 26.33 -23.91
N ALA A 35 13.97 27.42 -23.24
CA ALA A 35 13.10 28.58 -23.10
C ALA A 35 12.93 29.33 -24.43
N GLU A 36 13.96 29.34 -25.27
CA GLU A 36 13.96 29.99 -26.58
C GLU A 36 13.02 29.33 -27.60
N ASP A 37 12.69 28.06 -27.41
CA ASP A 37 11.72 27.31 -28.23
C ASP A 37 10.27 27.52 -27.74
N GLY A 38 10.09 28.27 -26.65
CA GLY A 38 8.79 28.57 -26.04
C GLY A 38 7.99 29.66 -26.75
N ILE A 39 6.79 29.90 -26.24
CA ILE A 39 5.95 31.02 -26.65
C ILE A 39 6.40 32.26 -25.88
N LEU A 40 6.97 33.23 -26.61
CA LEU A 40 7.50 34.47 -26.08
C LEU A 40 6.47 35.60 -26.21
N SER A 41 6.29 36.39 -25.15
CA SER A 41 5.48 37.61 -25.16
C SER A 41 6.24 38.71 -24.45
N GLY A 42 6.56 39.79 -25.15
CA GLY A 42 7.32 40.92 -24.58
C GLY A 42 8.81 40.69 -24.30
N VAL A 43 9.26 39.43 -24.34
CA VAL A 43 10.65 39.00 -24.11
C VAL A 43 11.35 38.61 -25.41
N VAL A 44 12.69 38.46 -25.38
CA VAL A 44 13.53 38.14 -26.54
C VAL A 44 14.53 37.03 -26.24
N VAL A 45 15.00 36.34 -27.28
CA VAL A 45 16.11 35.37 -27.18
C VAL A 45 17.45 36.12 -27.31
N SER A 46 18.40 35.81 -26.45
CA SER A 46 19.80 36.25 -26.54
C SER A 46 20.77 35.07 -26.42
N SER A 47 22.03 35.29 -26.79
CA SER A 47 23.14 34.35 -26.63
C SER A 47 24.40 35.05 -26.10
N ASP A 48 24.25 36.24 -25.50
CA ASP A 48 25.38 37.08 -25.09
C ASP A 48 26.06 36.54 -23.82
N ASN A 49 25.28 36.03 -22.86
CA ASN A 49 25.82 35.44 -21.62
C ASN A 49 26.24 33.98 -21.89
N PRO A 50 27.50 33.58 -21.69
CA PRO A 50 27.93 32.21 -21.99
C PRO A 50 27.38 31.19 -21.00
N GLY A 51 27.23 29.94 -21.47
CA GLY A 51 26.88 28.79 -20.63
C GLY A 51 25.40 28.41 -20.64
N PHE A 52 24.55 28.98 -21.51
CA PHE A 52 23.19 28.49 -21.80
C PHE A 52 23.19 27.10 -22.48
N SER A 53 22.05 26.41 -22.48
CA SER A 53 21.78 25.22 -23.29
C SER A 53 21.08 25.58 -24.61
N GLY A 54 20.91 24.61 -25.50
CA GLY A 54 20.27 24.90 -26.79
C GLY A 54 20.99 25.95 -27.64
N THR A 55 20.24 26.93 -28.12
CA THR A 55 20.69 27.99 -29.04
C THR A 55 20.75 29.37 -28.39
N GLY A 56 20.18 29.54 -27.20
CA GLY A 56 20.20 30.80 -26.46
C GLY A 56 19.49 30.72 -25.12
N TYR A 57 18.99 31.85 -24.65
CA TYR A 57 18.14 31.96 -23.46
C TYR A 57 17.18 33.13 -23.64
N VAL A 58 16.11 33.17 -22.85
CA VAL A 58 15.12 34.24 -22.86
C VAL A 58 15.45 35.32 -21.83
N THR A 59 15.42 36.58 -22.25
CA THR A 59 15.67 37.76 -21.41
C THR A 59 14.72 38.91 -21.78
N GLY A 60 14.86 40.07 -21.13
CA GLY A 60 14.04 41.26 -21.39
C GLY A 60 12.68 41.24 -20.69
N PHE A 61 12.61 40.65 -19.49
CA PHE A 61 11.45 40.79 -18.61
C PHE A 61 11.49 42.19 -17.99
N ASP A 62 10.90 43.19 -18.66
CA ASP A 62 10.98 44.61 -18.28
C ASP A 62 9.62 45.23 -17.93
N ASN A 63 8.52 44.62 -18.40
CA ASN A 63 7.18 45.16 -18.32
C ASN A 63 6.15 44.13 -17.86
N SER A 64 5.07 44.64 -17.26
CA SER A 64 3.88 43.83 -16.95
C SER A 64 3.32 43.21 -18.23
N GLY A 65 3.25 41.87 -18.26
CA GLY A 65 2.78 41.08 -19.41
C GLY A 65 3.89 40.28 -20.08
N ASP A 66 5.16 40.62 -19.82
CA ASP A 66 6.30 39.90 -20.35
C ASP A 66 6.35 38.48 -19.78
N LYS A 67 6.51 37.48 -20.65
CA LYS A 67 6.57 36.07 -20.26
C LYS A 67 7.21 35.17 -21.31
N VAL A 68 7.74 34.05 -20.82
CA VAL A 68 8.02 32.84 -21.59
C VAL A 68 7.10 31.72 -21.12
N SER A 69 6.59 30.94 -22.06
CA SER A 69 5.75 29.78 -21.78
C SER A 69 6.22 28.57 -22.58
N VAL A 70 6.49 27.45 -21.91
CA VAL A 70 6.80 26.17 -22.55
C VAL A 70 5.70 25.14 -22.25
N SER A 71 5.66 24.09 -23.06
CA SER A 71 4.79 22.93 -22.86
C SER A 71 5.66 21.68 -22.78
N MET A 72 5.55 20.93 -21.69
CA MET A 72 6.26 19.66 -21.50
C MET A 72 5.25 18.52 -21.39
N ASN A 73 5.52 17.41 -22.08
CA ASN A 73 4.68 16.21 -22.07
C ASN A 73 5.09 15.28 -20.93
N ILE A 74 4.11 14.83 -20.14
CA ILE A 74 4.29 14.01 -18.94
C ILE A 74 3.74 12.60 -19.20
N PRO A 75 4.49 11.53 -18.88
CA PRO A 75 4.09 10.15 -19.20
C PRO A 75 2.88 9.67 -18.38
N GLU A 76 2.77 10.10 -17.14
CA GLU A 76 1.74 9.70 -16.18
C GLU A 76 1.43 10.81 -15.17
N LYS A 77 0.20 10.80 -14.62
CA LYS A 77 -0.17 11.73 -13.55
C LYS A 77 0.71 11.46 -12.34
N GLY A 78 1.32 12.50 -11.76
CA GLY A 78 2.27 12.34 -10.67
C GLY A 78 2.82 13.66 -10.14
N TYR A 79 3.51 13.60 -9.02
CA TYR A 79 4.32 14.71 -8.54
C TYR A 79 5.67 14.73 -9.25
N TYR A 80 6.03 15.89 -9.80
CA TYR A 80 7.31 16.11 -10.45
C TYR A 80 7.98 17.34 -9.87
N LYS A 81 9.29 17.26 -9.67
CA LYS A 81 10.08 18.42 -9.24
C LYS A 81 10.38 19.30 -10.44
N LEU A 82 9.95 20.56 -10.37
CA LEU A 82 10.30 21.57 -11.36
C LEU A 82 11.61 22.25 -10.97
N SER A 83 12.56 22.28 -11.90
CA SER A 83 13.80 23.05 -11.81
C SER A 83 13.88 24.00 -13.00
N ILE A 84 14.28 25.25 -12.75
CA ILE A 84 14.49 26.24 -13.81
C ILE A 84 15.97 26.58 -13.87
N ARG A 85 16.56 26.49 -15.06
CA ARG A 85 17.91 26.97 -15.32
C ARG A 85 17.84 28.46 -15.65
N TYR A 86 18.56 29.27 -14.89
CA TYR A 86 18.49 30.72 -14.99
C TYR A 86 19.85 31.38 -14.74
N ASN A 87 19.98 32.63 -15.17
CA ASN A 87 21.03 33.54 -14.76
C ASN A 87 20.41 34.83 -14.19
N GLY A 88 20.98 35.33 -13.09
CA GLY A 88 20.43 36.46 -12.32
C GLY A 88 21.44 37.61 -12.21
N PRO A 89 21.77 38.30 -13.31
CA PRO A 89 22.90 39.23 -13.34
C PRO A 89 22.68 40.51 -12.52
N ASN A 90 21.43 40.85 -12.19
CA ASN A 90 21.04 42.14 -11.59
C ASN A 90 20.57 42.03 -10.13
N GLY A 91 21.22 41.14 -9.36
CA GLY A 91 20.88 40.92 -7.95
C GLY A 91 19.69 39.97 -7.76
N TYR A 92 19.24 39.82 -6.52
CA TYR A 92 18.01 39.08 -6.22
C TYR A 92 16.80 39.77 -6.87
N LYS A 93 15.95 38.99 -7.55
CA LYS A 93 14.69 39.43 -8.18
C LYS A 93 13.63 38.36 -8.01
N THR A 94 12.37 38.76 -8.00
CA THR A 94 11.25 37.82 -8.01
C THR A 94 10.62 37.73 -9.40
N GLN A 95 10.12 36.54 -9.75
CA GLN A 95 9.27 36.31 -10.92
C GLN A 95 8.02 35.52 -10.52
N SER A 96 6.95 35.66 -11.30
CA SER A 96 5.79 34.79 -11.19
C SER A 96 6.05 33.51 -11.99
N VAL A 97 6.08 32.37 -11.31
CA VAL A 97 6.14 31.04 -11.93
C VAL A 97 4.74 30.47 -11.98
N VAL A 98 4.30 30.08 -13.17
CA VAL A 98 2.96 29.53 -13.40
C VAL A 98 3.07 28.12 -13.95
N VAL A 99 2.46 27.16 -13.24
CA VAL A 99 2.34 25.76 -13.63
C VAL A 99 0.86 25.49 -13.86
N ASN A 100 0.50 25.20 -15.11
CA ASN A 100 -0.88 25.14 -15.58
C ASN A 100 -1.67 26.41 -15.19
N ASN A 101 -2.62 26.28 -14.27
CA ASN A 101 -3.46 27.39 -13.79
C ASN A 101 -3.00 27.96 -12.43
N SER A 102 -1.99 27.34 -11.81
CA SER A 102 -1.48 27.72 -10.48
C SER A 102 -0.27 28.64 -10.62
N SER A 103 -0.24 29.74 -9.85
CA SER A 103 0.84 30.73 -9.89
C SER A 103 1.45 30.93 -8.51
N THR A 104 2.76 30.99 -8.44
CA THR A 104 3.52 31.36 -7.23
C THR A 104 4.55 32.44 -7.56
N THR A 105 4.96 33.22 -6.55
CA THR A 105 6.05 34.19 -6.68
C THR A 105 7.32 33.54 -6.17
N LEU A 106 8.36 33.49 -7.00
CA LEU A 106 9.63 32.86 -6.66
C LEU A 106 10.78 33.86 -6.70
N GLY A 107 11.65 33.80 -5.69
CA GLY A 107 12.92 34.50 -5.67
C GLY A 107 13.98 33.82 -6.51
N PHE A 108 14.58 34.56 -7.44
CA PHE A 108 15.75 34.18 -8.22
C PHE A 108 16.98 34.91 -7.65
N PRO A 109 17.80 34.23 -6.83
CA PRO A 109 18.99 34.84 -6.27
C PRO A 109 20.05 35.16 -7.32
N SER A 110 20.86 36.20 -7.05
CA SER A 110 21.88 36.68 -7.99
C SER A 110 22.84 35.58 -8.43
N SER A 111 23.19 35.57 -9.71
CA SER A 111 24.20 34.68 -10.29
C SER A 111 24.93 35.38 -11.43
N SER A 112 26.19 35.01 -11.65
CA SER A 112 26.99 35.43 -12.81
C SER A 112 27.10 34.36 -13.89
N THR A 113 26.53 33.17 -13.64
CA THR A 113 26.50 32.02 -14.55
C THR A 113 25.14 31.33 -14.49
N PHE A 114 24.77 30.61 -15.54
CA PHE A 114 23.55 29.78 -15.53
C PHE A 114 23.64 28.68 -14.47
N ARG A 115 22.60 28.58 -13.65
CA ARG A 115 22.44 27.56 -12.61
C ARG A 115 20.99 27.15 -12.47
N ASN A 116 20.77 26.03 -11.81
CA ASN A 116 19.43 25.53 -11.54
C ASN A 116 18.89 26.10 -10.22
N ILE A 117 17.59 26.33 -10.17
CA ILE A 117 16.82 26.57 -8.96
C ILE A 117 15.64 25.62 -8.94
N ASP A 118 15.49 24.90 -7.84
CA ASP A 118 14.34 24.03 -7.62
C ASP A 118 13.16 24.86 -7.13
N ILE A 119 12.04 24.73 -7.84
CA ILE A 119 10.81 25.51 -7.61
C ILE A 119 9.88 24.77 -6.64
N GLY A 120 10.05 23.45 -6.49
CA GLY A 120 9.22 22.56 -5.69
C GLY A 120 8.59 21.44 -6.51
N ASN A 121 7.74 20.66 -5.85
CA ASN A 121 7.02 19.55 -6.45
C ASN A 121 5.63 20.01 -6.91
N PHE A 122 5.22 19.59 -8.09
CA PHE A 122 3.92 19.94 -8.67
C PHE A 122 3.20 18.67 -9.11
N LEU A 123 1.92 18.56 -8.78
CA LEU A 123 1.04 17.54 -9.36
C LEU A 123 0.78 17.90 -10.83
N LEU A 124 1.21 17.03 -11.73
CA LEU A 124 1.04 17.19 -13.16
C LEU A 124 0.16 16.08 -13.70
N GLU A 125 -0.69 16.40 -14.68
CA GLU A 125 -1.53 15.43 -15.37
C GLU A 125 -0.76 14.71 -16.47
N LYS A 126 -1.19 13.51 -16.85
CA LYS A 126 -0.65 12.84 -18.04
C LYS A 126 -0.87 13.69 -19.29
N GLY A 127 0.17 13.82 -20.11
CA GLY A 127 0.15 14.61 -21.34
C GLY A 127 0.74 16.00 -21.16
N ASN A 128 0.27 16.97 -21.94
CA ASN A 128 0.90 18.29 -22.00
C ASN A 128 0.51 19.16 -20.81
N ASN A 129 1.52 19.64 -20.09
CA ASN A 129 1.39 20.63 -19.02
C ASN A 129 2.13 21.92 -19.41
N SER A 130 1.59 23.07 -18.99
CA SER A 130 2.15 24.38 -19.32
C SER A 130 2.96 24.96 -18.18
N PHE A 131 4.14 25.50 -18.49
CA PHE A 131 5.03 26.13 -17.53
C PHE A 131 5.37 27.53 -18.03
N SER A 132 5.33 28.54 -17.17
CA SER A 132 5.65 29.90 -17.55
C SER A 132 6.44 30.62 -16.48
N VAL A 133 7.38 31.47 -16.91
CA VAL A 133 7.93 32.54 -16.09
C VAL A 133 7.35 33.84 -16.62
N ARG A 134 6.76 34.63 -15.73
CA ARG A 134 6.13 35.93 -16.02
C ARG A 134 6.82 37.00 -15.21
N TYR A 135 6.92 38.19 -15.80
CA TYR A 135 7.47 39.37 -15.16
C TYR A 135 6.78 39.65 -13.82
N ASP A 136 7.60 39.80 -12.77
CA ASP A 136 7.22 40.47 -11.51
C ASP A 136 8.20 41.62 -11.22
N GLN A 137 9.46 41.32 -10.90
CA GLN A 137 10.53 42.33 -10.78
C GLN A 137 11.51 42.34 -11.95
N GLY A 138 11.41 41.36 -12.87
CA GLY A 138 12.18 41.36 -14.11
C GLY A 138 13.66 41.02 -13.95
N MET A 139 14.45 41.33 -14.99
CA MET A 139 15.92 41.22 -15.00
C MET A 139 16.51 39.82 -14.69
N THR A 140 15.77 38.77 -15.04
CA THR A 140 16.21 37.36 -14.95
C THR A 140 16.33 36.78 -16.35
N ASP A 141 17.41 36.07 -16.63
CA ASP A 141 17.59 35.29 -17.86
C ASP A 141 17.10 33.86 -17.60
N ILE A 142 16.23 33.33 -18.46
CA ILE A 142 15.65 31.98 -18.34
C ILE A 142 16.16 31.13 -19.50
N ASP A 143 16.85 30.05 -19.18
CA ASP A 143 17.51 29.17 -20.14
C ASP A 143 16.64 27.96 -20.48
N LYS A 144 16.22 27.19 -19.46
CA LYS A 144 15.32 26.05 -19.68
C LYS A 144 14.52 25.66 -18.45
N PHE A 145 13.48 24.88 -18.71
CA PHE A 145 12.65 24.22 -17.71
C PHE A 145 12.98 22.73 -17.70
N GLN A 146 13.13 22.15 -16.52
CA GLN A 146 13.48 20.75 -16.34
C GLN A 146 12.54 20.12 -15.31
N LEU A 147 12.01 18.95 -15.63
CA LEU A 147 11.21 18.16 -14.71
C LEU A 147 11.96 16.90 -14.31
N TYR A 148 12.00 16.66 -13.01
CA TYR A 148 12.59 15.47 -12.43
C TYR A 148 11.53 14.62 -11.73
N SER A 149 11.74 13.31 -11.71
CA SER A 149 10.93 12.39 -10.92
C SER A 149 11.09 12.69 -9.43
N VAL A 150 10.01 12.55 -8.65
CA VAL A 150 10.07 12.58 -7.19
C VAL A 150 10.25 11.16 -6.68
N GLU A 151 11.26 10.94 -5.82
CA GLU A 151 11.44 9.65 -5.16
C GLU A 151 10.26 9.38 -4.21
N LYS A 152 9.76 8.14 -4.23
CA LYS A 152 8.72 7.71 -3.29
C LYS A 152 9.30 7.54 -1.90
N HIS A 153 8.47 7.71 -0.87
CA HIS A 153 8.85 7.45 0.50
C HIS A 153 9.33 6.00 0.68
N VAL A 154 10.40 5.86 1.47
CA VAL A 154 10.90 4.57 1.94
C VAL A 154 10.64 4.49 3.44
N TYR A 155 10.02 3.40 3.88
CA TYR A 155 9.61 3.21 5.27
C TYR A 155 10.52 2.21 5.97
N GLU A 156 10.87 2.52 7.21
CA GLU A 156 11.59 1.64 8.14
C GLU A 156 10.71 1.48 9.38
N PHE A 157 9.55 0.85 9.21
CA PHE A 157 8.55 0.72 10.27
C PHE A 157 9.11 0.02 11.51
N ASP A 158 8.68 0.48 12.67
CA ASP A 158 8.76 -0.34 13.88
C ASP A 158 7.85 -1.56 13.70
N THR A 159 8.39 -2.76 13.92
CA THR A 159 7.67 -4.02 13.68
C THR A 159 6.88 -4.49 14.91
N SER A 160 6.63 -3.62 15.88
CA SER A 160 5.92 -3.93 17.11
C SER A 160 5.33 -2.66 17.72
N PRO A 161 4.19 -2.75 18.44
CA PRO A 161 3.67 -1.61 19.20
C PRO A 161 4.67 -1.08 20.24
N VAL A 162 4.57 0.20 20.59
CA VAL A 162 5.38 0.87 21.62
C VAL A 162 5.17 0.29 23.02
N ASP A 163 4.06 -0.42 23.24
CA ASP A 163 3.89 -1.28 24.39
C ASP A 163 4.39 -2.70 24.11
N LEU A 164 5.57 -3.04 24.62
CA LEU A 164 6.14 -4.38 24.51
C LEU A 164 5.30 -5.46 25.22
N ASN A 165 4.41 -5.07 26.13
CA ASN A 165 3.47 -5.97 26.80
C ASN A 165 2.10 -6.01 26.09
N ALA A 166 1.97 -5.43 24.89
CA ALA A 166 0.73 -5.41 24.13
C ALA A 166 0.07 -6.79 24.06
N THR A 167 -1.26 -6.83 24.20
CA THR A 167 -2.03 -8.08 24.08
C THR A 167 -1.86 -8.66 22.67
N GLU A 168 -2.11 -9.96 22.52
CA GLU A 168 -1.93 -10.62 21.22
C GLU A 168 -2.84 -10.03 20.14
N ALA A 169 -4.13 -9.81 20.46
CA ALA A 169 -5.07 -9.14 19.55
C ALA A 169 -4.62 -7.73 19.13
N THR A 170 -3.88 -7.02 20.01
CA THR A 170 -3.34 -5.68 19.70
C THR A 170 -2.16 -5.76 18.76
N LYS A 171 -1.29 -6.76 18.92
CA LYS A 171 -0.19 -7.03 17.97
C LYS A 171 -0.75 -7.46 16.61
N GLU A 172 -1.75 -8.35 16.59
CA GLU A 172 -2.43 -8.77 15.36
C GLU A 172 -3.06 -7.58 14.62
N LEU A 173 -3.74 -6.68 15.34
CA LEU A 173 -4.25 -5.45 14.74
C LEU A 173 -3.12 -4.57 14.21
N TYR A 174 -2.04 -4.37 14.96
CA TYR A 174 -0.91 -3.57 14.51
C TYR A 174 -0.24 -4.14 13.26
N ASP A 175 0.00 -5.46 13.23
CA ASP A 175 0.55 -6.18 12.08
C ASP A 175 -0.36 -6.07 10.85
N PHE A 176 -1.68 -6.15 11.05
CA PHE A 176 -2.64 -5.88 9.98
C PHE A 176 -2.51 -4.46 9.44
N LEU A 177 -2.45 -3.45 10.30
CA LEU A 177 -2.31 -2.05 9.86
C LEU A 177 -1.00 -1.84 9.08
N LEU A 178 0.11 -2.44 9.53
CA LEU A 178 1.39 -2.43 8.82
C LEU A 178 1.29 -3.12 7.45
N PHE A 179 0.66 -4.29 7.39
CA PHE A 179 0.53 -5.08 6.17
C PHE A 179 -0.33 -4.36 5.11
N GLN A 180 -1.37 -3.64 5.54
CA GLN A 180 -2.23 -2.90 4.61
C GLN A 180 -1.61 -1.57 4.18
N PHE A 181 -0.75 -0.97 4.99
CA PHE A 181 -0.15 0.33 4.71
C PHE A 181 0.60 0.33 3.37
N GLY A 182 0.35 1.33 2.52
CA GLY A 182 0.92 1.40 1.16
C GLY A 182 0.18 0.59 0.10
N HIS A 183 -0.72 -0.32 0.49
CA HIS A 183 -1.43 -1.22 -0.44
C HIS A 183 -2.93 -1.00 -0.47
N ARG A 184 -3.53 -0.70 0.68
CA ARG A 184 -4.97 -0.51 0.88
C ARG A 184 -5.22 0.58 1.93
N ILE A 185 -6.38 1.22 1.85
CA ILE A 185 -6.82 2.23 2.80
C ILE A 185 -7.99 1.68 3.61
N ILE A 186 -7.92 1.77 4.92
CA ILE A 186 -8.97 1.27 5.80
C ILE A 186 -10.06 2.33 5.97
N SER A 187 -11.32 1.95 5.75
CA SER A 187 -12.46 2.87 5.92
C SER A 187 -12.84 3.04 7.39
N GLY A 188 -13.05 4.29 7.81
CA GLY A 188 -13.45 4.64 9.17
C GLY A 188 -14.52 5.72 9.23
N GLN A 189 -15.38 5.63 10.25
CA GLN A 189 -16.47 6.57 10.47
C GLN A 189 -16.72 6.77 11.97
N THR A 190 -16.93 8.03 12.38
CA THR A 190 -17.42 8.34 13.73
C THR A 190 -18.85 7.83 13.93
N HIS A 191 -19.18 7.34 15.13
CA HIS A 191 -20.41 6.62 15.45
C HIS A 191 -21.70 7.14 14.80
N SER A 192 -21.97 8.44 14.91
CA SER A 192 -23.25 9.06 14.55
C SER A 192 -23.72 8.83 13.10
N ASN A 193 -22.80 8.64 12.16
CA ASN A 193 -23.12 8.37 10.74
C ASN A 193 -22.60 7.02 10.23
N TYR A 194 -22.22 6.11 11.14
CA TYR A 194 -21.76 4.78 10.79
C TYR A 194 -22.80 3.99 9.96
N ASP A 195 -24.04 3.91 10.45
CA ASP A 195 -25.10 3.13 9.79
C ASP A 195 -25.63 3.80 8.50
N LEU A 196 -25.45 5.11 8.36
CA LEU A 196 -25.78 5.85 7.15
C LEU A 196 -24.98 5.34 5.95
N ILE A 197 -23.67 5.10 6.14
CA ILE A 197 -22.77 4.64 5.07
C ILE A 197 -23.22 3.30 4.52
N LYS A 198 -23.61 2.34 5.38
CA LYS A 198 -24.10 1.03 4.94
C LYS A 198 -25.33 1.14 4.06
N ASN A 199 -26.29 1.98 4.48
CA ASN A 199 -27.51 2.22 3.72
C ASN A 199 -27.24 2.89 2.37
N LEU A 200 -26.24 3.77 2.29
CA LEU A 200 -25.91 4.50 1.07
C LEU A 200 -25.08 3.67 0.07
N THR A 201 -24.07 2.95 0.57
CA THR A 201 -23.01 2.36 -0.27
C THR A 201 -23.10 0.85 -0.42
N GLY A 202 -23.91 0.19 0.43
CA GLY A 202 -23.94 -1.26 0.55
C GLY A 202 -22.77 -1.85 1.36
N LYS A 203 -21.86 -1.02 1.87
CA LYS A 203 -20.65 -1.42 2.61
C LYS A 203 -20.56 -0.70 3.94
N SER A 204 -19.98 -1.35 4.95
CA SER A 204 -19.86 -0.80 6.31
C SER A 204 -18.41 -0.40 6.57
N PRO A 205 -18.16 0.77 7.20
CA PRO A 205 -16.81 1.16 7.59
C PRO A 205 -16.13 0.07 8.42
N LEU A 206 -14.83 -0.17 8.20
CA LEU A 206 -14.09 -1.17 8.96
C LEU A 206 -13.77 -0.67 10.39
N ILE A 207 -13.49 0.63 10.54
CA ILE A 207 -13.29 1.27 11.83
C ILE A 207 -14.56 1.96 12.29
N ARG A 208 -14.99 1.67 13.52
CA ARG A 208 -16.05 2.39 14.21
C ARG A 208 -15.47 3.16 15.39
N ASN A 209 -15.50 4.50 15.29
CA ASN A 209 -14.93 5.38 16.31
C ASN A 209 -16.01 5.97 17.23
N HIS A 210 -15.73 5.97 18.53
CA HIS A 210 -16.55 6.59 19.58
C HIS A 210 -15.75 7.60 20.41
N ASP A 211 -16.42 8.26 21.35
CA ASP A 211 -15.83 9.29 22.20
C ASP A 211 -16.12 9.03 23.67
N LEU A 212 -15.10 9.12 24.53
CA LEU A 212 -15.23 8.95 25.98
C LEU A 212 -15.61 10.24 26.74
N GLN A 213 -16.03 11.31 26.05
CA GLN A 213 -16.33 12.63 26.63
C GLN A 213 -17.26 12.63 27.86
N HIS A 214 -18.16 11.65 27.98
CA HIS A 214 -19.17 11.60 29.05
C HIS A 214 -18.78 10.75 30.27
N PHE A 215 -17.62 10.10 30.27
CA PHE A 215 -17.21 9.16 31.33
C PHE A 215 -16.50 9.80 32.55
N THR A 216 -16.36 11.12 32.58
CA THR A 216 -15.66 11.82 33.68
C THR A 216 -16.54 12.84 34.38
N GLU A 217 -16.20 13.20 35.63
CA GLU A 217 -17.04 14.10 36.44
C GLU A 217 -17.18 15.50 35.82
N GLY A 218 -16.26 15.92 34.96
CA GLY A 218 -16.30 17.20 34.25
C GLY A 218 -17.36 17.28 33.14
N TYR A 219 -18.04 16.19 32.78
CA TYR A 219 -19.04 16.18 31.71
C TYR A 219 -20.25 17.09 32.06
N PRO A 220 -20.55 18.12 31.26
CA PRO A 220 -21.46 19.22 31.64
C PRO A 220 -22.92 19.02 31.24
N TYR A 221 -23.28 17.86 30.69
CA TYR A 221 -24.61 17.58 30.14
C TYR A 221 -25.33 16.42 30.83
N LEU A 222 -24.86 15.96 32.00
CA LEU A 222 -25.60 14.98 32.79
C LEU A 222 -26.95 15.59 33.20
N TRP A 223 -28.05 14.90 32.92
CA TRP A 223 -29.38 15.37 33.30
C TRP A 223 -29.73 14.93 34.73
N ALA A 224 -29.92 15.88 35.63
CA ALA A 224 -30.35 15.63 37.02
C ALA A 224 -31.23 16.78 37.55
N ASP A 225 -32.20 16.44 38.41
CA ASP A 225 -33.06 17.41 39.12
C ASP A 225 -33.71 18.51 38.24
N GLY A 226 -34.02 18.18 36.98
CA GLY A 226 -34.73 19.07 36.06
C GLY A 226 -33.84 19.99 35.22
N GLY A 227 -32.53 19.76 35.18
CA GLY A 227 -31.60 20.45 34.28
C GLY A 227 -30.30 19.68 34.05
N HIS A 228 -29.39 20.27 33.28
CA HIS A 228 -28.03 19.74 33.20
C HIS A 228 -27.27 20.01 34.51
N THR A 229 -26.34 19.13 34.83
CA THR A 229 -25.34 19.24 35.89
C THR A 229 -24.03 18.63 35.40
N PHE A 230 -22.96 18.82 36.16
CA PHE A 230 -21.72 18.07 35.98
C PHE A 230 -21.87 16.65 36.50
N GLY A 231 -21.31 15.68 35.77
CA GLY A 231 -21.15 14.32 36.27
C GLY A 231 -21.02 13.29 35.16
N LYS A 232 -20.52 12.12 35.53
CA LYS A 232 -20.36 10.97 34.63
C LYS A 232 -21.71 10.50 34.11
N HIS A 233 -21.77 10.11 32.85
CA HIS A 233 -22.94 9.52 32.22
C HIS A 233 -22.50 8.39 31.31
N ASP A 234 -22.54 7.14 31.79
CA ASP A 234 -22.33 5.97 30.94
C ASP A 234 -23.49 5.85 29.94
N ASP A 235 -23.21 6.07 28.65
CA ASP A 235 -24.18 6.03 27.58
C ASP A 235 -24.36 4.62 26.97
N GLY A 236 -23.65 3.61 27.50
CA GLY A 236 -23.65 2.23 27.02
C GLY A 236 -22.80 2.00 25.76
N SER A 237 -22.09 3.00 25.25
CA SER A 237 -21.29 2.89 24.02
C SER A 237 -20.16 1.87 24.15
N VAL A 238 -19.55 1.74 25.33
CA VAL A 238 -18.46 0.79 25.58
C VAL A 238 -18.92 -0.65 25.38
N ASP A 239 -20.00 -1.04 26.07
CA ASP A 239 -20.57 -2.38 25.94
C ASP A 239 -21.08 -2.65 24.52
N ALA A 240 -21.73 -1.65 23.91
CA ALA A 240 -22.25 -1.77 22.54
C ALA A 240 -21.12 -1.97 21.50
N LEU A 241 -19.95 -1.36 21.70
CA LEU A 241 -18.84 -1.47 20.78
C LEU A 241 -18.07 -2.79 20.95
N ILE A 242 -17.97 -3.30 22.18
CA ILE A 242 -17.51 -4.67 22.45
C ILE A 242 -18.44 -5.68 21.79
N GLU A 243 -19.76 -5.50 21.92
CA GLU A 243 -20.75 -6.37 21.27
C GLU A 243 -20.63 -6.31 19.74
N TRP A 244 -20.50 -5.10 19.18
CA TRP A 244 -20.31 -4.90 17.74
C TRP A 244 -19.05 -5.61 17.23
N TYR A 245 -17.91 -5.45 17.91
CA TYR A 245 -16.66 -6.13 17.55
C TYR A 245 -16.86 -7.66 17.48
N ASN A 246 -17.48 -8.25 18.50
CA ASN A 246 -17.78 -9.68 18.52
C ASN A 246 -18.76 -10.11 17.42
N ASN A 247 -19.80 -9.31 17.16
CA ASN A 247 -20.80 -9.58 16.11
C ASN A 247 -20.23 -9.49 14.69
N THR A 248 -19.11 -8.78 14.50
CA THR A 248 -18.36 -8.75 13.24
C THR A 248 -17.36 -9.89 13.09
N GLU A 249 -17.44 -10.92 13.93
CA GLU A 249 -16.44 -12.01 14.00
C GLU A 249 -15.03 -11.47 14.26
N LYS A 250 -14.92 -10.39 15.05
CA LYS A 250 -13.66 -9.67 15.34
C LYS A 250 -12.97 -9.03 14.12
N LYS A 251 -13.69 -8.81 13.01
CA LYS A 251 -13.14 -8.13 11.82
C LYS A 251 -13.11 -6.61 11.99
N GLY A 252 -14.09 -6.05 12.70
CA GLY A 252 -14.19 -4.61 12.90
C GLY A 252 -13.05 -4.07 13.76
N ILE A 253 -12.66 -2.83 13.54
CA ILE A 253 -11.63 -2.14 14.32
C ILE A 253 -12.31 -1.13 15.23
N VAL A 254 -11.99 -1.21 16.52
CA VAL A 254 -12.51 -0.29 17.54
C VAL A 254 -11.55 0.89 17.69
N ALA A 255 -12.10 2.10 17.66
CA ALA A 255 -11.35 3.33 17.90
C ALA A 255 -12.05 4.22 18.93
N TYR A 256 -11.25 4.93 19.73
CA TYR A 256 -11.75 5.96 20.63
C TYR A 256 -10.89 7.21 20.59
N GLN A 257 -11.57 8.35 20.59
CA GLN A 257 -11.03 9.62 21.03
C GLN A 257 -11.62 10.04 22.37
N TRP A 258 -11.12 11.15 22.91
CA TRP A 258 -11.63 11.68 24.16
C TRP A 258 -11.67 13.21 24.15
N HIS A 259 -12.86 13.76 23.90
CA HIS A 259 -13.11 15.17 24.20
C HIS A 259 -13.19 15.37 25.72
N TRP A 260 -12.03 15.55 26.33
CA TRP A 260 -11.90 15.65 27.77
C TRP A 260 -12.46 16.97 28.29
N HIS A 261 -13.71 16.98 28.74
CA HIS A 261 -14.29 18.11 29.44
C HIS A 261 -13.46 18.44 30.70
N SER A 262 -13.08 19.70 30.87
CA SER A 262 -12.17 20.10 31.95
C SER A 262 -12.70 19.64 33.33
N PRO A 263 -11.86 19.06 34.21
CA PRO A 263 -12.31 18.51 35.49
C PRO A 263 -12.98 19.54 36.44
N THR A 264 -12.67 20.82 36.25
CA THR A 264 -13.27 21.96 36.96
C THR A 264 -13.15 23.23 36.11
N GLY A 265 -13.68 24.35 36.58
CA GLY A 265 -13.46 25.67 35.99
C GLY A 265 -14.31 26.01 34.76
N GLY A 266 -15.22 25.12 34.35
CA GLY A 266 -16.17 25.36 33.26
C GLY A 266 -17.62 25.59 33.71
N GLU A 267 -18.52 25.78 32.76
CA GLU A 267 -19.95 25.99 32.99
C GLU A 267 -20.79 24.81 32.50
N VAL A 268 -21.84 24.48 33.24
CA VAL A 268 -22.81 23.44 32.87
C VAL A 268 -23.46 23.81 31.52
N SER A 269 -23.78 22.81 30.70
CA SER A 269 -24.31 22.97 29.33
C SER A 269 -23.36 23.62 28.31
N THR A 270 -22.06 23.73 28.60
CA THR A 270 -21.07 24.26 27.66
C THR A 270 -20.01 23.21 27.33
N ASN A 271 -19.38 23.30 26.15
CA ASN A 271 -18.32 22.38 25.74
C ASN A 271 -16.98 22.73 26.41
N THR A 272 -16.86 22.43 27.70
CA THR A 272 -15.73 22.80 28.57
C THR A 272 -14.38 22.16 28.20
N PHE A 273 -14.33 21.28 27.21
CA PHE A 273 -13.06 20.86 26.61
C PHE A 273 -12.38 22.01 25.83
N TYR A 274 -13.14 23.02 25.37
CA TYR A 274 -12.58 24.19 24.71
C TYR A 274 -11.92 25.17 25.69
N THR A 275 -10.74 25.67 25.34
CA THR A 275 -9.91 26.61 26.11
C THR A 275 -10.68 27.86 26.53
N ASN A 276 -11.57 28.39 25.68
CA ASN A 276 -12.33 29.61 25.97
C ASN A 276 -13.57 29.38 26.85
N LEU A 277 -13.89 28.12 27.18
CA LEU A 277 -15.05 27.73 27.98
C LEU A 277 -14.66 27.08 29.33
N THR A 278 -13.39 27.19 29.72
CA THR A 278 -12.90 26.73 31.02
C THR A 278 -11.78 27.62 31.54
N THR A 279 -11.64 27.65 32.87
CA THR A 279 -10.53 28.28 33.58
C THR A 279 -9.49 27.26 34.06
N PHE A 280 -9.64 25.99 33.68
CA PHE A 280 -8.73 24.91 34.06
C PHE A 280 -7.31 25.14 33.49
N ASP A 281 -6.30 25.10 34.36
CA ASP A 281 -4.92 25.39 33.99
C ASP A 281 -4.08 24.10 33.93
N ILE A 282 -3.77 23.66 32.70
CA ILE A 282 -2.91 22.49 32.48
C ILE A 282 -1.54 22.61 33.16
N ARG A 283 -1.01 23.83 33.35
CA ARG A 283 0.30 24.03 33.98
C ARG A 283 0.30 23.61 35.44
N GLU A 284 -0.83 23.72 36.13
CA GLU A 284 -1.00 23.17 37.48
C GLU A 284 -1.37 21.69 37.42
N ALA A 285 -2.16 21.28 36.42
CA ALA A 285 -2.57 19.88 36.25
C ALA A 285 -1.40 18.91 36.05
N VAL A 286 -0.28 19.35 35.48
CA VAL A 286 0.91 18.49 35.27
C VAL A 286 1.93 18.54 36.41
N LYS A 287 1.59 19.16 37.54
CA LYS A 287 2.45 19.23 38.73
C LYS A 287 1.90 18.31 39.82
N GLU A 288 2.60 17.22 40.08
CA GLU A 288 2.19 16.25 41.12
C GLU A 288 1.91 16.95 42.47
N GLY A 289 0.76 16.64 43.06
CA GLY A 289 0.31 17.16 44.36
C GLY A 289 -0.55 18.42 44.30
N THR A 290 -0.75 19.05 43.14
CA THR A 290 -1.74 20.12 42.99
C THR A 290 -3.18 19.57 43.00
N PRO A 291 -4.18 20.38 43.36
CA PRO A 291 -5.58 20.00 43.19
C PRO A 291 -5.93 19.58 41.75
N GLU A 292 -5.43 20.31 40.76
CA GLU A 292 -5.64 20.05 39.33
C GLU A 292 -5.03 18.71 38.92
N TYR A 293 -3.83 18.37 39.43
CA TYR A 293 -3.21 17.07 39.18
C TYR A 293 -4.07 15.93 39.71
N ASN A 294 -4.58 16.04 40.94
CA ASN A 294 -5.43 15.01 41.52
C ASN A 294 -6.73 14.83 40.72
N LEU A 295 -7.27 15.91 40.16
CA LEU A 295 -8.46 15.86 39.31
C LEU A 295 -8.19 15.18 37.97
N ILE A 296 -7.06 15.46 37.31
CA ILE A 296 -6.75 14.75 36.06
C ILE A 296 -6.46 13.26 36.30
N ILE A 297 -5.85 12.90 37.43
CA ILE A 297 -5.62 11.50 37.78
C ILE A 297 -6.95 10.77 38.02
N ARG A 298 -7.90 11.39 38.74
CA ARG A 298 -9.25 10.84 38.88
C ARG A 298 -9.88 10.56 37.52
N ASP A 299 -9.86 11.54 36.63
CA ASP A 299 -10.47 11.41 35.30
C ASP A 299 -9.76 10.34 34.45
N ILE A 300 -8.43 10.27 34.48
CA ILE A 300 -7.67 9.21 33.79
C ILE A 300 -8.00 7.84 34.37
N ASP A 301 -8.15 7.72 35.70
CA ASP A 301 -8.51 6.46 36.37
C ASP A 301 -9.94 6.02 36.02
N ASP A 302 -10.86 6.96 35.80
CA ASP A 302 -12.21 6.68 35.30
C ASP A 302 -12.19 6.17 33.85
N ILE A 303 -11.42 6.82 32.97
CA ILE A 303 -11.21 6.36 31.59
C ILE A 303 -10.50 5.00 31.56
N ALA A 304 -9.54 4.77 32.45
CA ALA A 304 -8.85 3.50 32.56
C ALA A 304 -9.81 2.34 32.87
N ALA A 305 -10.83 2.57 33.71
CA ALA A 305 -11.85 1.58 34.01
C ALA A 305 -12.63 1.16 32.76
N GLU A 306 -12.96 2.11 31.88
CA GLU A 306 -13.65 1.83 30.61
C GLU A 306 -12.75 1.12 29.59
N LEU A 307 -11.51 1.60 29.42
CA LEU A 307 -10.52 0.94 28.55
C LEU A 307 -10.21 -0.49 29.02
N LYS A 308 -10.25 -0.75 30.34
CA LYS A 308 -10.04 -2.09 30.89
C LYS A 308 -11.14 -3.07 30.50
N LYS A 309 -12.39 -2.63 30.35
CA LYS A 309 -13.49 -3.50 29.89
C LYS A 309 -13.19 -4.10 28.52
N PHE A 310 -12.63 -3.30 27.60
CA PHE A 310 -12.19 -3.79 26.28
C PHE A 310 -11.04 -4.78 26.40
N GLN A 311 -10.05 -4.52 27.27
CA GLN A 311 -8.95 -5.47 27.48
C GLN A 311 -9.45 -6.81 28.02
N ASP A 312 -10.34 -6.76 29.01
CA ASP A 312 -10.92 -7.96 29.63
C ASP A 312 -11.77 -8.75 28.62
N ALA A 313 -12.30 -8.07 27.59
CA ALA A 313 -13.01 -8.65 26.45
C ALA A 313 -12.10 -9.02 25.25
N ASP A 314 -10.78 -8.88 25.37
CA ASP A 314 -9.80 -9.15 24.30
C ASP A 314 -10.04 -8.31 23.03
N VAL A 315 -10.36 -7.03 23.22
CA VAL A 315 -10.63 -6.06 22.15
C VAL A 315 -9.51 -5.03 22.08
N PRO A 316 -8.74 -4.96 20.97
CA PRO A 316 -7.75 -3.91 20.76
C PRO A 316 -8.42 -2.58 20.38
N ILE A 317 -7.80 -1.45 20.78
CA ILE A 317 -8.35 -0.10 20.54
C ILE A 317 -7.31 0.79 19.87
N LEU A 318 -7.70 1.47 18.80
CA LEU A 318 -7.00 2.68 18.33
C LEU A 318 -7.31 3.82 19.32
N TRP A 319 -6.37 4.12 20.20
CA TRP A 319 -6.54 5.08 21.29
C TRP A 319 -5.92 6.43 20.93
N ARG A 320 -6.76 7.44 20.76
CA ARG A 320 -6.36 8.79 20.31
C ARG A 320 -6.70 9.87 21.35
N PRO A 321 -5.96 9.93 22.48
CA PRO A 321 -6.16 10.95 23.50
C PRO A 321 -5.51 12.28 23.11
N LEU A 322 -5.96 13.39 23.71
CA LEU A 322 -5.34 14.71 23.60
C LEU A 322 -5.17 15.18 22.13
N HIS A 323 -6.14 14.86 21.28
CA HIS A 323 -6.10 15.19 19.85
C HIS A 323 -6.04 16.71 19.58
N GLU A 324 -5.48 17.08 18.44
CA GLU A 324 -5.39 18.48 17.96
C GLU A 324 -4.74 19.48 18.94
N ALA A 325 -3.82 19.02 19.79
CA ALA A 325 -3.23 19.83 20.84
C ALA A 325 -2.55 21.11 20.31
N GLY A 326 -1.88 21.01 19.16
CA GLY A 326 -1.16 22.10 18.50
C GLY A 326 -2.03 23.30 18.12
N GLY A 327 -3.33 23.07 17.88
CA GLY A 327 -4.30 24.13 17.60
C GLY A 327 -4.61 25.02 18.81
N GLY A 328 -4.37 24.53 20.03
CA GLY A 328 -4.55 25.28 21.28
C GLY A 328 -6.01 25.60 21.67
N TRP A 329 -6.99 25.18 20.87
CA TRP A 329 -8.41 25.40 21.15
C TRP A 329 -8.98 24.46 22.20
N PHE A 330 -8.32 23.33 22.48
CA PHE A 330 -8.64 22.48 23.63
C PHE A 330 -7.75 22.79 24.83
N TRP A 331 -8.26 22.63 26.05
CA TRP A 331 -7.55 23.05 27.27
C TRP A 331 -6.19 22.33 27.43
N TRP A 332 -6.06 21.12 26.89
CA TRP A 332 -4.79 20.38 26.94
C TRP A 332 -3.69 20.99 26.05
N GLY A 333 -4.05 21.86 25.09
CA GLY A 333 -3.15 22.62 24.23
C GLY A 333 -3.00 24.10 24.60
N ALA A 334 -3.76 24.60 25.58
CA ALA A 334 -3.89 26.05 25.85
C ALA A 334 -2.58 26.78 26.22
N HIS A 335 -1.59 26.06 26.75
CA HIS A 335 -0.34 26.63 27.28
C HIS A 335 0.91 26.10 26.58
N GLY A 336 0.77 25.72 25.30
CA GLY A 336 1.87 25.27 24.45
C GLY A 336 2.24 23.80 24.67
N ALA A 337 3.26 23.35 23.91
CA ALA A 337 3.60 21.94 23.81
C ALA A 337 4.09 21.32 25.14
N GLU A 338 4.84 22.06 25.95
CA GLU A 338 5.54 21.50 27.10
C GLU A 338 4.58 20.96 28.19
N PRO A 339 3.53 21.68 28.62
CA PRO A 339 2.51 21.10 29.50
C PRO A 339 1.73 19.95 28.85
N CYS A 340 1.43 20.04 27.55
CA CYS A 340 0.70 18.98 26.84
C CYS A 340 1.49 17.66 26.82
N LEU A 341 2.78 17.72 26.48
CA LEU A 341 3.68 16.57 26.48
C LEU A 341 3.86 15.96 27.88
N LYS A 342 3.88 16.78 28.93
CA LYS A 342 3.85 16.28 30.32
C LYS A 342 2.55 15.55 30.64
N LEU A 343 1.40 16.10 30.23
CA LEU A 343 0.10 15.45 30.41
C LEU A 343 0.03 14.12 29.65
N TYR A 344 0.51 14.09 28.39
CA TYR A 344 0.60 12.87 27.61
C TYR A 344 1.44 11.80 28.33
N ASN A 345 2.59 12.16 28.89
CA ASN A 345 3.42 11.24 29.66
C ASN A 345 2.70 10.73 30.93
N ILE A 346 1.98 11.59 31.65
CA ILE A 346 1.18 11.18 32.82
C ILE A 346 0.13 10.16 32.39
N LEU A 347 -0.61 10.45 31.31
CA LEU A 347 -1.65 9.56 30.78
C LEU A 347 -1.06 8.22 30.30
N PHE A 348 0.03 8.26 29.54
CA PHE A 348 0.75 7.07 29.06
C PHE A 348 1.21 6.17 30.22
N GLU A 349 1.92 6.74 31.19
CA GLU A 349 2.41 5.99 32.35
C GLU A 349 1.27 5.47 33.23
N ARG A 350 0.20 6.25 33.41
CA ARG A 350 -0.95 5.86 34.23
C ARG A 350 -1.72 4.72 33.58
N LEU A 351 -2.03 4.78 32.29
CA LEU A 351 -2.76 3.70 31.60
C LEU A 351 -1.90 2.45 31.43
N LYS A 352 -0.69 2.58 30.88
CA LYS A 352 0.20 1.45 30.57
C LYS A 352 0.79 0.81 31.82
N ASN A 353 1.46 1.59 32.67
CA ASN A 353 2.26 1.06 33.78
C ASN A 353 1.49 0.96 35.09
N HIS A 354 0.58 1.90 35.41
CA HIS A 354 -0.19 1.81 36.65
C HIS A 354 -1.41 0.88 36.51
N HIS A 355 -2.23 1.05 35.47
CA HIS A 355 -3.45 0.25 35.25
C HIS A 355 -3.24 -1.05 34.47
N GLN A 356 -2.03 -1.27 33.94
CA GLN A 356 -1.67 -2.47 33.17
C GLN A 356 -2.64 -2.70 32.00
N ILE A 357 -2.90 -1.62 31.25
CA ILE A 357 -3.72 -1.61 30.04
C ILE A 357 -2.76 -1.67 28.85
N HIS A 358 -2.84 -2.79 28.14
CA HIS A 358 -1.95 -3.24 27.08
C HIS A 358 -2.72 -3.55 25.78
N ASN A 359 -4.00 -3.21 25.71
CA ASN A 359 -4.83 -3.40 24.50
C ASN A 359 -4.95 -2.12 23.64
N LEU A 360 -4.01 -1.17 23.79
CA LEU A 360 -4.07 0.15 23.14
C LEU A 360 -2.99 0.25 22.05
N ILE A 361 -3.40 0.71 20.87
CA ILE A 361 -2.52 1.27 19.84
C ILE A 361 -2.57 2.79 19.97
N TRP A 362 -1.45 3.41 20.31
CA TRP A 362 -1.35 4.83 20.64
C TRP A 362 -1.31 5.71 19.39
N VAL A 363 -2.37 6.50 19.19
CA VAL A 363 -2.54 7.39 18.04
C VAL A 363 -2.32 8.85 18.46
N TRP A 364 -1.43 9.56 17.77
CA TRP A 364 -1.17 10.99 18.00
C TRP A 364 -1.58 11.80 16.77
N SER A 365 -2.47 12.79 16.92
CA SER A 365 -2.99 13.58 15.78
C SER A 365 -2.61 15.06 15.80
N THR A 366 -1.45 15.40 16.38
CA THR A 366 -0.90 16.77 16.37
C THR A 366 0.37 16.80 15.50
N PRO A 367 0.32 17.38 14.29
CA PRO A 367 1.41 17.31 13.30
C PRO A 367 2.62 18.17 13.65
N GLU A 368 2.49 19.16 14.53
CA GLU A 368 3.56 20.13 14.80
C GLU A 368 4.75 19.47 15.52
N GLU A 369 5.96 19.66 14.98
CA GLU A 369 7.18 18.97 15.44
C GLU A 369 7.44 19.14 16.95
N SER A 370 7.26 20.36 17.48
CA SER A 370 7.51 20.64 18.90
C SER A 370 6.52 19.96 19.85
N TRP A 371 5.43 19.39 19.32
CA TRP A 371 4.36 18.74 20.09
C TRP A 371 4.44 17.22 20.02
N TYR A 372 5.38 16.65 19.26
CA TYR A 372 5.46 15.20 19.06
C TYR A 372 6.02 14.48 20.31
N PRO A 373 5.29 13.50 20.90
CA PRO A 373 5.76 12.78 22.08
C PRO A 373 7.01 11.91 21.85
N GLY A 374 7.27 11.54 20.59
CA GLY A 374 8.39 10.70 20.19
C GLY A 374 7.96 9.32 19.67
N ASN A 375 8.80 8.74 18.80
CA ASN A 375 8.58 7.42 18.21
C ASN A 375 8.49 6.29 19.28
N ASP A 376 9.00 6.48 20.50
CA ASP A 376 8.97 5.49 21.57
C ASP A 376 7.63 5.43 22.33
N LYS A 377 6.68 6.32 22.01
CA LYS A 377 5.37 6.42 22.69
C LYS A 377 4.17 6.49 21.75
N VAL A 378 4.40 6.64 20.45
CA VAL A 378 3.35 6.73 19.44
C VAL A 378 3.46 5.53 18.49
N ASP A 379 2.35 4.84 18.25
CA ASP A 379 2.24 3.76 17.27
C ASP A 379 1.85 4.29 15.88
N ILE A 380 0.89 5.23 15.85
CA ILE A 380 0.35 5.84 14.63
C ILE A 380 0.40 7.37 14.77
N ILE A 381 0.99 8.04 13.79
CA ILE A 381 0.91 9.49 13.64
C ILE A 381 -0.25 9.83 12.70
N GLY A 382 -0.99 10.90 12.97
CA GLY A 382 -2.08 11.29 12.10
C GLY A 382 -2.34 12.77 11.99
N GLN A 383 -3.23 13.09 11.06
CA GLN A 383 -3.71 14.43 10.78
C GLN A 383 -5.23 14.44 10.80
N ASP A 384 -5.80 15.43 11.49
CA ASP A 384 -7.21 15.78 11.38
C ASP A 384 -7.33 16.79 10.21
N SER A 385 -7.99 16.39 9.12
CA SER A 385 -7.90 17.05 7.80
C SER A 385 -9.23 17.56 7.26
N TYR A 386 -9.36 18.88 7.11
CA TYR A 386 -10.59 19.55 6.64
C TYR A 386 -10.31 20.52 5.48
N PRO A 387 -9.96 20.02 4.28
CA PRO A 387 -9.52 20.84 3.15
C PRO A 387 -10.64 21.64 2.45
N GLY A 388 -11.86 21.63 2.99
CA GLY A 388 -13.05 22.25 2.42
C GLY A 388 -14.02 21.25 1.80
N SER A 389 -15.13 21.75 1.25
CA SER A 389 -16.16 20.88 0.66
C SER A 389 -15.69 20.30 -0.67
N TYR A 390 -15.88 18.98 -0.84
CA TYR A 390 -15.60 18.24 -2.07
C TYR A 390 -14.16 18.35 -2.56
N ASN A 391 -13.23 18.68 -1.66
CA ASN A 391 -11.81 18.61 -1.93
C ASN A 391 -11.32 17.20 -1.62
N TYR A 392 -11.18 16.38 -2.66
CA TYR A 392 -10.75 14.99 -2.55
C TYR A 392 -9.25 14.81 -2.83
N ASP A 393 -8.46 15.90 -2.79
CA ASP A 393 -7.02 15.83 -2.96
C ASP A 393 -6.40 14.95 -1.86
N PRO A 394 -5.33 14.20 -2.16
CA PRO A 394 -4.74 13.24 -1.22
C PRO A 394 -4.04 13.89 -0.02
N GLN A 395 -3.98 15.22 0.07
CA GLN A 395 -3.31 15.95 1.17
C GLN A 395 -1.83 15.53 1.32
N LYS A 396 -1.12 15.43 0.19
CA LYS A 396 0.29 14.96 0.12
C LYS A 396 1.22 15.77 1.02
N ASP A 397 1.11 17.10 1.03
CA ASP A 397 1.99 17.93 1.85
C ASP A 397 1.88 17.62 3.35
N GLN A 398 0.66 17.34 3.83
CA GLN A 398 0.42 16.92 5.21
C GLN A 398 0.98 15.52 5.46
N PHE A 399 0.81 14.60 4.51
CA PHE A 399 1.38 13.26 4.61
C PHE A 399 2.92 13.30 4.70
N ASP A 400 3.57 14.07 3.83
CA ASP A 400 5.03 14.22 3.76
C ASP A 400 5.59 14.84 5.03
N HIS A 401 4.87 15.81 5.59
CA HIS A 401 5.20 16.40 6.87
C HIS A 401 5.22 15.36 8.00
N LEU A 402 4.21 14.47 8.06
CA LEU A 402 4.16 13.39 9.06
C LEU A 402 5.21 12.30 8.82
N TYR A 403 5.51 11.99 7.56
CA TYR A 403 6.59 11.09 7.18
C TYR A 403 7.94 11.62 7.71
N ASN A 404 8.23 12.90 7.46
CA ASN A 404 9.47 13.53 7.92
C ASN A 404 9.53 13.62 9.45
N LEU A 405 8.42 13.96 10.11
CA LEU A 405 8.35 14.03 11.57
C LEU A 405 8.76 12.71 12.24
N THR A 406 8.34 11.58 11.65
CA THR A 406 8.59 10.25 12.22
C THR A 406 9.82 9.56 11.63
N ASN A 407 10.44 10.17 10.61
CA ASN A 407 11.48 9.57 9.77
C ASN A 407 11.03 8.25 9.14
N GLY A 408 9.78 8.17 8.67
CA GLY A 408 9.23 6.98 8.01
C GLY A 408 9.10 5.74 8.91
N LYS A 409 9.12 5.90 10.23
CA LYS A 409 9.06 4.78 11.20
C LYS A 409 7.66 4.41 11.66
N LYS A 410 6.69 5.28 11.42
CA LYS A 410 5.33 5.15 11.94
C LYS A 410 4.30 5.08 10.83
N ILE A 411 3.24 4.35 11.09
CA ILE A 411 2.03 4.35 10.28
C ILE A 411 1.45 5.76 10.31
N ILE A 412 1.03 6.26 9.14
CA ILE A 412 0.48 7.60 8.96
C ILE A 412 -1.02 7.48 8.63
N ALA A 413 -1.88 8.16 9.37
CA ALA A 413 -3.34 8.06 9.22
C ALA A 413 -4.05 9.41 9.13
N MET A 414 -5.20 9.44 8.47
CA MET A 414 -6.09 10.59 8.46
C MET A 414 -7.10 10.41 9.60
N THR A 415 -6.67 10.84 10.79
CA THR A 415 -7.29 10.51 12.09
C THR A 415 -8.67 11.13 12.29
N GLU A 416 -8.94 12.23 11.58
CA GLU A 416 -10.26 12.74 11.26
C GLU A 416 -10.25 13.34 9.86
N ASN A 417 -11.39 13.34 9.16
CA ASN A 417 -11.52 14.09 7.92
C ASN A 417 -12.93 14.62 7.66
N GLY A 418 -12.98 15.70 6.88
CA GLY A 418 -14.22 16.15 6.24
C GLY A 418 -14.46 15.42 4.93
N ALA A 419 -13.89 15.93 3.85
CA ALA A 419 -13.89 15.24 2.57
C ALA A 419 -12.95 14.03 2.63
N ILE A 420 -13.37 12.88 2.09
CA ILE A 420 -12.55 11.67 1.98
C ILE A 420 -11.69 11.85 0.73
N PRO A 421 -10.35 11.74 0.80
CA PRO A 421 -9.52 11.85 -0.39
C PRO A 421 -9.82 10.71 -1.38
N ASP A 422 -9.49 10.92 -2.65
CA ASP A 422 -9.56 9.84 -3.64
C ASP A 422 -8.54 8.73 -3.28
N PRO A 423 -8.99 7.47 -3.05
CA PRO A 423 -8.11 6.40 -2.59
C PRO A 423 -7.03 6.01 -3.59
N ASP A 424 -7.32 6.08 -4.88
CA ASP A 424 -6.35 5.71 -5.92
C ASP A 424 -5.28 6.79 -6.04
N ASP A 425 -5.66 8.06 -5.98
CA ASP A 425 -4.71 9.17 -5.93
C ASP A 425 -3.84 9.11 -4.66
N CYS A 426 -4.39 8.74 -3.50
CA CYS A 426 -3.59 8.55 -2.29
C CYS A 426 -2.47 7.52 -2.49
N LEU A 427 -2.78 6.34 -3.05
CA LEU A 427 -1.80 5.28 -3.28
C LEU A 427 -0.83 5.62 -4.42
N ASN A 428 -1.35 6.13 -5.55
CA ASN A 428 -0.55 6.41 -6.74
C ASN A 428 0.38 7.62 -6.56
N LEU A 429 -0.06 8.62 -5.79
CA LEU A 429 0.68 9.86 -5.54
C LEU A 429 1.47 9.83 -4.24
N ASP A 430 1.71 8.65 -3.66
CA ASP A 430 2.60 8.43 -2.51
C ASP A 430 2.17 9.17 -1.22
N ALA A 431 0.85 9.25 -1.00
CA ALA A 431 0.24 9.59 0.28
C ALA A 431 -0.69 8.45 0.76
N PRO A 432 -0.16 7.23 1.00
CA PRO A 432 -0.96 6.06 1.35
C PRO A 432 -1.45 6.12 2.80
N TRP A 433 -2.42 6.99 3.10
CA TRP A 433 -3.05 7.06 4.41
C TRP A 433 -3.55 5.68 4.86
N SER A 434 -3.12 5.23 6.05
CA SER A 434 -3.49 3.93 6.62
C SER A 434 -5.01 3.75 6.69
N TYR A 435 -5.68 4.79 7.19
CA TYR A 435 -7.12 4.88 7.26
C TYR A 435 -7.58 6.32 7.14
N PHE A 436 -8.85 6.49 6.80
CA PHE A 436 -9.59 7.73 6.98
C PHE A 436 -10.66 7.58 8.06
N MET A 437 -11.09 8.68 8.68
CA MET A 437 -12.09 8.70 9.74
C MET A 437 -13.03 9.89 9.57
N THR A 438 -14.13 9.70 8.84
CA THR A 438 -14.98 10.84 8.47
C THR A 438 -15.77 11.36 9.67
N TRP A 439 -15.68 12.66 9.92
CA TRP A 439 -16.40 13.32 11.02
C TRP A 439 -17.89 13.38 10.72
N ASN A 440 -18.69 12.93 11.70
CA ASN A 440 -20.15 12.93 11.76
C ASN A 440 -20.84 13.74 10.65
N ASP A 441 -21.18 14.99 10.93
CA ASP A 441 -21.99 15.89 10.11
C ASP A 441 -21.31 16.25 8.79
N LEU A 442 -19.98 16.11 8.71
CA LEU A 442 -19.22 16.36 7.49
C LEU A 442 -19.36 15.26 6.45
N THR A 443 -19.88 14.09 6.84
CA THR A 443 -20.07 12.93 5.94
C THR A 443 -20.80 13.33 4.66
N LEU A 444 -21.95 14.02 4.75
CA LEU A 444 -22.71 14.48 3.58
C LEU A 444 -22.50 15.96 3.25
N GLU A 445 -21.99 16.78 4.18
CA GLU A 445 -21.70 18.20 3.91
C GLU A 445 -20.44 18.39 3.06
N ARG A 446 -19.47 17.46 3.17
CA ARG A 446 -18.16 17.56 2.50
C ARG A 446 -17.96 16.50 1.42
N ASN A 447 -18.77 15.45 1.40
CA ASN A 447 -18.71 14.40 0.39
C ASN A 447 -20.03 14.30 -0.36
N ASN A 448 -19.97 14.27 -1.69
CA ASN A 448 -21.15 13.94 -2.47
C ASN A 448 -21.42 12.42 -2.40
N GLN A 449 -22.68 12.01 -2.57
CA GLN A 449 -23.08 10.61 -2.42
C GLN A 449 -22.39 9.66 -3.40
N LEU A 450 -22.16 10.10 -4.65
CA LEU A 450 -21.47 9.27 -5.65
C LEU A 450 -20.01 9.02 -5.25
N HIS A 451 -19.34 10.01 -4.68
CA HIS A 451 -18.00 9.87 -4.13
C HIS A 451 -17.96 8.84 -3.01
N LEU A 452 -18.89 8.92 -2.05
CA LEU A 452 -18.99 7.92 -0.97
C LEU A 452 -19.22 6.51 -1.54
N ILE A 453 -20.12 6.35 -2.51
CA ILE A 453 -20.37 5.06 -3.16
C ILE A 453 -19.10 4.54 -3.84
N ASN A 454 -18.38 5.40 -4.57
CA ASN A 454 -17.16 5.03 -5.28
C ASN A 454 -16.04 4.64 -4.32
N VAL A 455 -15.79 5.45 -3.28
CA VAL A 455 -14.77 5.16 -2.25
C VAL A 455 -15.04 3.82 -1.59
N TYR A 456 -16.25 3.59 -1.09
CA TYR A 456 -16.55 2.35 -0.35
C TYR A 456 -16.65 1.11 -1.23
N ASN A 457 -16.81 1.26 -2.55
CA ASN A 457 -16.75 0.14 -3.50
C ASN A 457 -15.40 0.06 -4.25
N ASN A 458 -14.44 0.92 -3.92
CA ASN A 458 -13.10 0.86 -4.50
C ASN A 458 -12.37 -0.38 -3.93
N PRO A 459 -11.77 -1.25 -4.76
CA PRO A 459 -11.02 -2.42 -4.30
C PRO A 459 -9.79 -2.08 -3.43
N ASN A 460 -9.32 -0.84 -3.49
CA ASN A 460 -8.24 -0.33 -2.65
C ASN A 460 -8.71 0.10 -1.25
N VAL A 461 -10.02 0.12 -0.98
CA VAL A 461 -10.59 0.49 0.32
C VAL A 461 -11.14 -0.74 1.04
N LEU A 462 -10.70 -0.94 2.29
CA LEU A 462 -11.17 -2.04 3.13
C LEU A 462 -12.40 -1.64 3.93
N THR A 463 -13.45 -2.45 3.84
CA THR A 463 -14.73 -2.34 4.55
C THR A 463 -14.99 -3.64 5.31
N LEU A 464 -15.98 -3.73 6.21
CA LEU A 464 -16.30 -4.98 6.92
C LEU A 464 -16.63 -6.18 5.99
N GLU A 465 -17.05 -5.90 4.76
CA GLU A 465 -17.45 -6.89 3.76
C GLU A 465 -16.31 -7.29 2.81
N SER A 466 -15.08 -6.83 3.02
CA SER A 466 -13.94 -7.25 2.22
C SER A 466 -13.52 -8.69 2.58
N ASP A 467 -13.31 -9.54 1.58
CA ASP A 467 -13.02 -10.98 1.78
C ASP A 467 -11.56 -11.26 2.21
N ASN A 468 -10.72 -10.22 2.25
CA ASN A 468 -9.29 -10.25 2.55
C ASN A 468 -8.91 -9.51 3.85
N LEU A 469 -9.87 -9.23 4.74
CA LEU A 469 -9.68 -8.50 6.01
C LEU A 469 -8.92 -9.27 7.10
N LYS A 470 -8.40 -10.46 6.79
CA LYS A 470 -7.82 -11.32 7.83
C LYS A 470 -6.58 -10.68 8.44
N THR A 471 -6.75 -10.26 9.70
CA THR A 471 -5.74 -9.73 10.64
C THR A 471 -4.93 -10.85 11.27
N ASP A 472 -5.44 -12.08 11.25
CA ASP A 472 -4.65 -13.27 11.48
C ASP A 472 -3.82 -13.52 10.24
N ASN A 473 -2.50 -13.40 10.40
CA ASN A 473 -1.49 -13.48 9.37
C ASN A 473 -1.38 -14.88 8.74
N THR A 474 -2.48 -15.52 8.37
CA THR A 474 -2.50 -16.74 7.59
C THR A 474 -3.81 -16.95 6.81
N TRP A 475 -3.71 -16.95 5.47
CA TRP A 475 -4.33 -18.06 4.74
C TRP A 475 -3.55 -19.32 5.10
N ARG A 476 -3.88 -19.92 6.26
CA ARG A 476 -3.30 -21.19 6.69
C ARG A 476 -4.31 -22.28 6.37
N SER A 477 -3.86 -23.26 5.58
CA SER A 477 -4.55 -24.54 5.56
C SER A 477 -4.59 -25.08 6.98
N SER A 478 -5.76 -25.48 7.48
CA SER A 478 -5.89 -26.18 8.78
C SER A 478 -5.08 -27.48 8.85
N LEU A 479 -4.47 -27.90 7.73
CA LEU A 479 -3.51 -29.00 7.63
C LEU A 479 -2.09 -28.62 8.10
N TYR A 480 -1.79 -27.33 8.32
CA TYR A 480 -0.46 -26.84 8.72
C TYR A 480 -0.42 -26.42 10.20
N PRO A 481 0.68 -26.65 10.93
CA PRO A 481 0.84 -26.18 12.32
C PRO A 481 0.72 -24.66 12.44
N ASP A 482 0.28 -24.19 13.61
CA ASP A 482 0.05 -22.76 13.90
C ASP A 482 1.34 -21.93 13.81
N ASN A 483 2.51 -22.55 13.96
CA ASN A 483 3.83 -21.93 13.84
C ASN A 483 4.51 -22.16 12.48
N TRP A 484 3.73 -22.52 11.46
CA TRP A 484 4.27 -22.72 10.11
C TRP A 484 4.84 -21.41 9.57
N LYS A 485 5.99 -21.52 8.90
CA LYS A 485 6.63 -20.46 8.13
C LYS A 485 7.25 -21.08 6.88
N PRO A 486 7.50 -20.33 5.79
CA PRO A 486 8.29 -20.82 4.67
C PRO A 486 9.58 -21.50 5.16
N GLY A 487 9.79 -22.77 4.76
CA GLY A 487 10.90 -23.59 5.24
C GLY A 487 10.64 -24.39 6.54
N PHE A 488 9.42 -24.40 7.06
CA PHE A 488 9.03 -25.27 8.18
C PHE A 488 9.32 -26.74 7.86
N GLN A 489 10.04 -27.40 8.77
CA GLN A 489 10.30 -28.83 8.78
C GLN A 489 9.88 -29.39 10.13
N ASP A 490 9.20 -30.54 10.11
CA ASP A 490 8.96 -31.28 11.34
C ASP A 490 10.19 -32.10 11.77
N GLU A 491 10.09 -32.76 12.92
CA GLU A 491 11.17 -33.58 13.50
C GLU A 491 11.63 -34.74 12.59
N GLN A 492 10.82 -35.11 11.59
CA GLN A 492 11.16 -36.14 10.61
C GLN A 492 11.73 -35.56 9.31
N GLY A 493 11.95 -34.24 9.25
CA GLY A 493 12.47 -33.53 8.09
C GLY A 493 11.45 -33.36 6.96
N ARG A 494 10.16 -33.63 7.21
CA ARG A 494 9.10 -33.35 6.24
C ARG A 494 8.86 -31.86 6.25
N TYR A 495 8.92 -31.23 5.08
CA TYR A 495 8.68 -29.80 4.95
C TYR A 495 7.35 -29.53 4.26
N LEU A 496 6.79 -28.37 4.55
CA LEU A 496 5.56 -27.89 3.95
C LEU A 496 5.89 -26.97 2.78
N HIS A 497 5.22 -27.18 1.64
CA HIS A 497 5.45 -26.39 0.44
C HIS A 497 4.95 -24.96 0.62
N ASP A 498 5.76 -24.01 0.17
CA ASP A 498 5.40 -22.60 0.12
C ASP A 498 4.58 -22.29 -1.14
N PHE A 499 3.35 -21.81 -0.95
CA PHE A 499 2.41 -21.44 -2.00
C PHE A 499 2.22 -19.92 -2.12
N SER A 500 2.99 -19.10 -1.40
CA SER A 500 2.91 -17.64 -1.48
C SER A 500 3.06 -17.09 -2.90
N TYR A 501 3.80 -17.81 -3.75
CA TYR A 501 4.03 -17.47 -5.17
C TYR A 501 2.97 -18.06 -6.13
N ALA A 502 1.84 -18.56 -5.63
CA ALA A 502 0.76 -19.07 -6.47
C ALA A 502 -0.19 -17.92 -6.87
N GLY A 503 -0.45 -17.77 -8.16
CA GLY A 503 -1.34 -16.73 -8.67
C GLY A 503 -0.86 -16.19 -10.01
N TYR A 504 -1.66 -15.33 -10.61
CA TYR A 504 -1.28 -14.57 -11.79
C TYR A 504 -0.11 -13.63 -11.41
N HIS A 505 0.99 -13.69 -12.18
CA HIS A 505 2.27 -13.02 -11.85
C HIS A 505 2.67 -13.21 -10.38
N GLN A 506 2.70 -14.47 -9.91
CA GLN A 506 3.10 -14.84 -8.54
C GLN A 506 2.18 -14.27 -7.44
N GLY A 507 0.98 -13.80 -7.78
CA GLY A 507 0.07 -13.12 -6.86
C GLY A 507 0.39 -11.64 -6.66
N GLU A 508 1.40 -11.11 -7.35
CA GLU A 508 1.82 -9.71 -7.27
C GLU A 508 0.99 -8.79 -8.17
N LYS A 509 0.20 -9.36 -9.09
CA LYS A 509 -0.73 -8.62 -9.93
C LYS A 509 -2.12 -9.21 -9.84
N GLU A 510 -3.12 -8.33 -9.82
CA GLU A 510 -4.51 -8.71 -10.04
C GLU A 510 -4.67 -9.29 -11.44
N ILE A 511 -5.57 -10.26 -11.59
CA ILE A 511 -5.92 -10.80 -12.90
C ILE A 511 -6.58 -9.68 -13.72
N PRO A 512 -6.03 -9.31 -14.90
CA PRO A 512 -6.54 -8.18 -15.65
C PRO A 512 -7.91 -8.49 -16.25
N PHE A 513 -8.87 -7.58 -16.05
CA PHE A 513 -10.16 -7.67 -16.71
C PHE A 513 -10.13 -6.97 -18.09
N ILE A 514 -9.90 -7.75 -19.14
CA ILE A 514 -9.78 -7.23 -20.51
C ILE A 514 -11.14 -6.70 -21.01
N THR A 515 -11.24 -5.43 -21.42
CA THR A 515 -12.51 -4.80 -21.87
C THR A 515 -12.56 -4.51 -23.38
N ASN A 516 -11.45 -4.66 -24.07
CA ASN A 516 -11.29 -4.45 -25.51
C ASN A 516 -11.16 -5.78 -26.27
N ASN A 517 -11.35 -5.75 -27.59
CA ASN A 517 -11.25 -6.92 -28.49
C ASN A 517 -12.09 -8.12 -28.02
N ILE A 518 -13.31 -7.85 -27.55
CA ILE A 518 -14.25 -8.87 -27.11
C ILE A 518 -15.08 -9.34 -28.32
N VAL A 519 -15.03 -10.65 -28.59
CA VAL A 519 -15.76 -11.32 -29.65
C VAL A 519 -16.87 -12.16 -29.02
N ASP A 520 -18.12 -11.70 -29.12
CA ASP A 520 -19.29 -12.50 -28.77
C ASP A 520 -19.53 -13.56 -29.87
N ILE A 521 -19.36 -14.84 -29.51
CA ILE A 521 -19.48 -15.93 -30.48
C ILE A 521 -20.92 -16.23 -30.93
N THR A 522 -21.94 -15.69 -30.26
CA THR A 522 -23.35 -15.84 -30.66
C THR A 522 -23.75 -14.89 -31.77
N GLN A 523 -22.92 -13.87 -32.04
CA GLN A 523 -23.12 -12.91 -33.12
C GLN A 523 -22.40 -13.35 -34.41
N PRO A 524 -22.80 -12.84 -35.59
CA PRO A 524 -22.03 -13.01 -36.81
C PRO A 524 -20.58 -12.51 -36.65
N PRO A 525 -19.58 -13.20 -37.23
CA PRO A 525 -19.70 -14.30 -38.20
C PRO A 525 -19.85 -15.71 -37.59
N TYR A 526 -19.77 -15.86 -36.26
CA TYR A 526 -19.68 -17.16 -35.60
C TYR A 526 -21.04 -17.82 -35.35
N SER A 527 -22.04 -17.04 -34.91
CA SER A 527 -23.43 -17.49 -34.72
C SER A 527 -23.55 -18.82 -33.94
N ALA A 528 -22.74 -18.99 -32.89
CA ALA A 528 -22.68 -20.20 -32.08
C ALA A 528 -24.02 -20.49 -31.39
N ASP A 529 -24.42 -21.77 -31.37
CA ASP A 529 -25.54 -22.25 -30.55
C ASP A 529 -25.18 -22.19 -29.07
N ASN A 530 -25.98 -21.47 -28.28
CA ASN A 530 -25.86 -21.38 -26.83
C ASN A 530 -26.97 -22.17 -26.09
N THR A 531 -27.72 -23.03 -26.79
CA THR A 531 -28.74 -23.91 -26.18
C THR A 531 -28.16 -25.26 -25.73
N GLY A 532 -27.00 -25.64 -26.25
CA GLY A 532 -26.33 -26.91 -25.99
C GLY A 532 -26.84 -28.06 -26.85
N THR A 533 -27.50 -27.74 -27.96
CA THR A 533 -28.05 -28.72 -28.90
C THR A 533 -27.01 -29.08 -29.97
N GLU A 534 -26.44 -28.07 -30.60
CA GLU A 534 -25.45 -28.21 -31.67
C GLU A 534 -24.03 -28.26 -31.11
N ASP A 535 -23.15 -28.99 -31.80
CA ASP A 535 -21.71 -29.02 -31.49
C ASP A 535 -21.05 -27.73 -32.01
N VAL A 536 -20.59 -26.89 -31.09
CA VAL A 536 -19.97 -25.59 -31.38
C VAL A 536 -18.45 -25.61 -31.27
N THR A 537 -17.82 -26.79 -31.17
CA THR A 537 -16.37 -26.92 -30.92
C THR A 537 -15.55 -26.16 -31.96
N GLN A 538 -15.81 -26.39 -33.25
CA GLN A 538 -15.06 -25.74 -34.32
C GLN A 538 -15.29 -24.23 -34.34
N ILE A 539 -16.51 -23.77 -34.02
CA ILE A 539 -16.86 -22.35 -33.99
C ILE A 539 -16.06 -21.62 -32.90
N ILE A 540 -16.02 -22.19 -31.68
CA ILE A 540 -15.23 -21.62 -30.58
C ILE A 540 -13.73 -21.69 -30.90
N GLN A 541 -13.26 -22.79 -31.48
CA GLN A 541 -11.85 -22.93 -31.87
C GLN A 541 -11.44 -21.91 -32.93
N ASP A 542 -12.29 -21.65 -33.93
CA ASP A 542 -12.04 -20.65 -34.97
C ASP A 542 -12.02 -19.23 -34.37
N ALA A 543 -12.87 -18.94 -33.39
CA ALA A 543 -12.85 -17.67 -32.67
C ALA A 543 -11.57 -17.50 -31.84
N LEU A 544 -11.13 -18.55 -31.12
CA LEU A 544 -9.87 -18.56 -30.36
C LEU A 544 -8.66 -18.36 -31.28
N ASN A 545 -8.62 -19.07 -32.40
CA ASN A 545 -7.57 -18.94 -33.41
C ASN A 545 -7.54 -17.53 -34.02
N THR A 546 -8.71 -16.97 -34.32
CA THR A 546 -8.83 -15.63 -34.88
C THR A 546 -8.32 -14.60 -33.88
N ALA A 547 -8.80 -14.62 -32.63
CA ALA A 547 -8.36 -13.74 -31.56
C ALA A 547 -6.83 -13.78 -31.39
N GLY A 548 -6.26 -14.99 -31.34
CA GLY A 548 -4.81 -15.18 -31.26
C GLY A 548 -4.05 -14.62 -32.46
N SER A 549 -4.48 -14.93 -33.68
CA SER A 549 -3.84 -14.45 -34.91
C SER A 549 -3.91 -12.93 -35.10
N THR A 550 -4.85 -12.25 -34.42
CA THR A 550 -4.99 -10.79 -34.41
C THR A 550 -4.30 -10.09 -33.24
N GLY A 551 -3.48 -10.81 -32.47
CA GLY A 551 -2.70 -10.24 -31.36
C GLY A 551 -3.34 -10.34 -29.98
N GLY A 552 -4.37 -11.19 -29.82
CA GLY A 552 -5.06 -11.41 -28.55
C GLY A 552 -6.50 -10.88 -28.54
N GLY A 553 -7.23 -11.19 -27.47
CA GLY A 553 -8.60 -10.76 -27.26
C GLY A 553 -9.40 -11.73 -26.40
N VAL A 554 -10.66 -11.38 -26.19
CA VAL A 554 -11.60 -12.18 -25.40
C VAL A 554 -12.57 -12.88 -26.34
N VAL A 555 -12.57 -14.21 -26.32
CA VAL A 555 -13.65 -15.00 -26.90
C VAL A 555 -14.74 -15.12 -25.83
N PHE A 556 -15.80 -14.34 -26.01
CA PHE A 556 -16.88 -14.21 -25.04
C PHE A 556 -18.04 -15.14 -25.36
N LEU A 557 -18.44 -15.90 -24.35
CA LEU A 557 -19.56 -16.82 -24.35
C LEU A 557 -20.68 -16.23 -23.47
N PRO A 558 -21.70 -15.57 -24.07
CA PRO A 558 -22.90 -15.16 -23.36
C PRO A 558 -23.54 -16.29 -22.55
N ALA A 559 -24.48 -15.94 -21.68
CA ALA A 559 -25.21 -16.93 -20.88
C ALA A 559 -25.83 -18.02 -21.78
N GLY A 560 -25.68 -19.27 -21.37
CA GLY A 560 -26.11 -20.42 -22.15
C GLY A 560 -25.23 -21.64 -21.93
N LYS A 561 -25.55 -22.69 -22.70
CA LYS A 561 -24.86 -23.97 -22.71
C LYS A 561 -24.19 -24.18 -24.06
N TYR A 562 -22.90 -24.47 -24.07
CA TYR A 562 -22.10 -24.65 -25.28
C TYR A 562 -21.59 -26.07 -25.33
N ARG A 563 -22.12 -26.86 -26.27
CA ARG A 563 -21.75 -28.28 -26.40
C ARG A 563 -20.48 -28.42 -27.23
N ILE A 564 -19.47 -29.07 -26.66
CA ILE A 564 -18.18 -29.33 -27.29
C ILE A 564 -17.76 -30.80 -27.17
N LYS A 565 -16.82 -31.23 -28.01
CA LYS A 565 -16.15 -32.54 -27.90
C LYS A 565 -14.83 -32.55 -28.68
N PRO A 566 -13.91 -33.50 -28.42
CA PRO A 566 -12.69 -33.64 -29.22
C PRO A 566 -12.99 -33.90 -30.70
N GLN A 567 -12.37 -33.13 -31.59
CA GLN A 567 -12.54 -33.25 -33.04
C GLN A 567 -11.41 -34.10 -33.64
N ASN A 568 -11.67 -34.84 -34.73
CA ASN A 568 -10.64 -35.42 -35.61
C ASN A 568 -9.43 -36.10 -34.92
N ASN A 569 -9.67 -37.04 -34.00
CA ASN A 569 -8.63 -37.75 -33.21
C ASN A 569 -7.71 -36.85 -32.37
N LEU A 570 -8.06 -35.58 -32.19
CA LEU A 570 -7.36 -34.70 -31.26
C LEU A 570 -7.58 -35.20 -29.84
N ASN A 571 -6.57 -34.95 -29.00
CA ASN A 571 -6.61 -35.21 -27.58
C ASN A 571 -7.16 -34.00 -26.79
N TYR A 572 -7.85 -33.07 -27.44
CA TYR A 572 -8.50 -31.94 -26.78
C TYR A 572 -9.79 -31.54 -27.50
N SER A 573 -10.75 -30.92 -26.79
CA SER A 573 -11.93 -30.31 -27.41
C SER A 573 -11.61 -28.90 -27.91
N LEU A 574 -11.11 -28.03 -27.03
CA LEU A 574 -10.66 -26.68 -27.36
C LEU A 574 -9.18 -26.50 -27.04
N ARG A 575 -8.49 -25.64 -27.78
CA ARG A 575 -7.11 -25.28 -27.52
C ARG A 575 -6.91 -23.76 -27.57
N ILE A 576 -6.32 -23.21 -26.51
CA ILE A 576 -5.80 -21.84 -26.47
C ILE A 576 -4.29 -21.95 -26.71
N SER A 577 -3.83 -21.48 -27.88
CA SER A 577 -2.44 -21.66 -28.35
C SER A 577 -1.71 -20.34 -28.65
N TYR A 578 -2.27 -19.21 -28.21
CA TYR A 578 -1.71 -17.88 -28.44
C TYR A 578 -1.67 -17.09 -27.12
N ASP A 579 -0.74 -16.14 -27.04
CA ASP A 579 -0.67 -15.18 -25.95
C ASP A 579 -1.87 -14.23 -25.97
N ASN A 580 -2.20 -13.65 -24.82
CA ASN A 580 -3.24 -12.62 -24.67
C ASN A 580 -4.64 -13.10 -25.12
N VAL A 581 -4.92 -14.41 -25.09
CA VAL A 581 -6.23 -14.96 -25.48
C VAL A 581 -6.97 -15.46 -24.24
N VAL A 582 -8.16 -14.92 -24.03
CA VAL A 582 -9.02 -15.28 -22.91
C VAL A 582 -10.33 -15.88 -23.40
N LEU A 583 -10.71 -17.04 -22.85
CA LEU A 583 -12.05 -17.61 -22.99
C LEU A 583 -12.89 -17.18 -21.79
N ARG A 584 -13.90 -16.33 -22.02
CA ARG A 584 -14.69 -15.71 -20.95
C ARG A 584 -16.17 -16.06 -21.05
N GLY A 585 -16.80 -16.42 -19.94
CA GLY A 585 -18.25 -16.44 -19.81
C GLY A 585 -18.83 -15.23 -19.07
N VAL A 586 -20.15 -15.24 -18.85
CA VAL A 586 -20.84 -14.24 -18.01
C VAL A 586 -20.62 -14.50 -16.52
N GLY A 587 -20.56 -15.78 -16.15
CA GLY A 587 -20.35 -16.26 -14.79
C GLY A 587 -20.49 -17.78 -14.72
N PRO A 588 -19.92 -18.44 -13.70
CA PRO A 588 -19.95 -19.90 -13.57
C PRO A 588 -21.37 -20.49 -13.50
N ASP A 589 -22.36 -19.72 -13.02
CA ASP A 589 -23.76 -20.14 -12.94
C ASP A 589 -24.58 -19.84 -14.21
N SER A 590 -23.98 -19.14 -15.18
CA SER A 590 -24.68 -18.60 -16.37
C SER A 590 -24.12 -19.11 -17.70
N THR A 591 -22.82 -19.34 -17.78
CA THR A 591 -22.15 -19.85 -18.98
C THR A 591 -21.56 -21.23 -18.67
N PHE A 592 -22.05 -22.25 -19.37
CA PHE A 592 -21.65 -23.64 -19.17
C PHE A 592 -21.08 -24.25 -20.45
N ILE A 593 -19.81 -24.65 -20.41
CA ILE A 593 -19.19 -25.49 -21.43
C ILE A 593 -19.45 -26.95 -21.08
N PHE A 594 -20.07 -27.67 -22.00
CA PHE A 594 -20.56 -29.01 -21.81
C PHE A 594 -19.87 -29.99 -22.76
N ASN A 595 -19.14 -30.97 -22.23
CA ASN A 595 -18.54 -32.04 -23.02
C ASN A 595 -19.38 -33.32 -22.94
N ASP A 596 -19.94 -33.78 -24.06
CA ASP A 596 -20.79 -34.98 -24.11
C ASP A 596 -20.10 -36.26 -24.64
N ASP A 597 -18.79 -36.20 -24.87
CA ASP A 597 -17.99 -37.39 -25.21
C ASP A 597 -17.61 -38.19 -23.96
N ASN A 598 -17.78 -39.52 -24.04
CA ASN A 598 -17.45 -40.45 -22.96
C ASN A 598 -16.00 -40.98 -23.06
N PHE A 599 -15.32 -40.81 -24.20
CA PHE A 599 -13.95 -41.28 -24.40
C PHE A 599 -12.92 -40.15 -24.18
N MET A 600 -12.82 -39.71 -22.92
CA MET A 600 -11.96 -38.59 -22.48
C MET A 600 -10.67 -39.00 -21.77
N ARG A 601 -10.36 -40.30 -21.70
CA ARG A 601 -9.10 -40.76 -21.11
C ARG A 601 -7.92 -40.23 -21.93
N GLN A 602 -6.96 -39.56 -21.28
CA GLN A 602 -5.80 -38.91 -21.92
C GLN A 602 -6.19 -37.79 -22.90
N LYS A 603 -7.35 -37.15 -22.67
CA LYS A 603 -7.78 -35.99 -23.42
C LYS A 603 -8.12 -34.83 -22.48
N ASP A 604 -7.99 -33.62 -23.00
CA ASP A 604 -8.30 -32.38 -22.29
C ASP A 604 -9.61 -31.79 -22.81
N ILE A 605 -10.41 -31.18 -21.93
CA ILE A 605 -11.59 -30.43 -22.40
C ILE A 605 -11.11 -29.11 -23.02
N ILE A 606 -10.22 -28.40 -22.32
CA ILE A 606 -9.54 -27.20 -22.82
C ILE A 606 -8.05 -27.37 -22.58
N LEU A 607 -7.27 -27.33 -23.66
CA LEU A 607 -5.81 -27.38 -23.63
C LEU A 607 -5.23 -25.97 -23.78
N VAL A 608 -4.49 -25.49 -22.79
CA VAL A 608 -3.77 -24.20 -22.87
C VAL A 608 -2.30 -24.51 -23.13
N GLN A 609 -1.92 -24.52 -24.40
CA GLN A 609 -0.58 -24.91 -24.83
C GLN A 609 -0.28 -24.42 -26.26
N ASP A 610 0.89 -23.81 -26.48
CA ASP A 610 1.40 -23.53 -27.83
C ASP A 610 1.96 -24.81 -28.51
N ASP A 611 2.50 -24.71 -29.73
CA ASP A 611 3.00 -25.88 -30.48
C ASP A 611 4.35 -26.44 -29.98
N TYR A 612 5.10 -25.72 -29.13
CA TYR A 612 6.50 -26.04 -28.81
C TYR A 612 6.90 -25.89 -27.33
N SER A 613 5.95 -25.60 -26.44
CA SER A 613 6.17 -25.34 -25.02
C SER A 613 6.51 -26.64 -24.31
N SER A 614 7.75 -26.71 -23.84
CA SER A 614 8.23 -27.80 -23.02
C SER A 614 9.21 -27.29 -22.00
N TRP A 615 8.88 -27.48 -20.72
CA TRP A 615 9.84 -27.27 -19.65
C TRP A 615 10.88 -28.39 -19.56
N PHE A 616 10.72 -29.50 -20.29
CA PHE A 616 11.60 -30.67 -20.17
C PHE A 616 12.55 -30.84 -21.36
N THR A 617 12.59 -29.86 -22.26
CA THR A 617 13.51 -29.82 -23.39
C THR A 617 14.53 -28.72 -23.15
N GLU A 618 15.81 -29.08 -23.12
CA GLU A 618 16.89 -28.11 -22.92
C GLU A 618 16.95 -27.12 -24.10
N ARG A 619 17.08 -25.83 -23.78
CA ARG A 619 17.18 -24.72 -24.73
C ARG A 619 18.27 -23.73 -24.29
N GLY A 620 18.84 -23.02 -25.25
CA GLY A 620 19.83 -21.97 -24.99
C GLY A 620 21.05 -22.50 -24.23
N SER A 621 21.59 -21.65 -23.35
CA SER A 621 22.67 -22.02 -22.43
C SER A 621 22.16 -23.00 -21.38
N VAL A 622 22.99 -23.99 -21.03
CA VAL A 622 22.71 -25.04 -20.04
C VAL A 622 23.89 -25.08 -19.07
N ALA A 623 23.60 -25.15 -17.77
CA ALA A 623 24.60 -25.37 -16.75
C ALA A 623 24.12 -26.39 -15.72
N ASN A 624 24.95 -27.37 -15.38
CA ASN A 624 24.66 -28.28 -14.26
C ASN A 624 24.84 -27.53 -12.94
N ILE A 625 24.09 -27.94 -11.92
CA ILE A 625 24.36 -27.46 -10.56
C ILE A 625 25.70 -28.03 -10.07
N SER A 626 26.47 -27.24 -9.34
CA SER A 626 27.81 -27.65 -8.88
C SER A 626 27.81 -28.35 -7.53
N VAL A 627 26.70 -28.26 -6.77
CA VAL A 627 26.53 -28.88 -5.45
C VAL A 627 25.10 -29.39 -5.27
N ASN A 628 24.89 -30.37 -4.38
CA ASN A 628 23.55 -30.82 -4.03
C ASN A 628 22.79 -29.72 -3.27
N LEU A 629 21.59 -29.40 -3.73
CA LEU A 629 20.65 -28.49 -3.08
C LEU A 629 19.61 -29.34 -2.35
N ILE A 630 19.89 -29.60 -1.08
CA ILE A 630 19.09 -30.52 -0.25
C ILE A 630 17.83 -29.90 0.33
N ASN A 631 17.62 -28.59 0.14
CA ASN A 631 16.45 -27.84 0.58
C ASN A 631 15.98 -26.89 -0.55
N PRO A 632 14.69 -26.49 -0.56
CA PRO A 632 14.19 -25.32 -1.29
C PRO A 632 15.12 -24.11 -1.20
N THR A 633 15.46 -23.49 -2.33
CA THR A 633 16.43 -22.38 -2.37
C THR A 633 16.16 -21.43 -3.54
N LYS A 634 16.52 -20.15 -3.37
CA LYS A 634 16.61 -19.15 -4.45
C LYS A 634 18.00 -19.05 -5.08
N VAL A 635 18.99 -19.77 -4.53
CA VAL A 635 20.39 -19.68 -4.98
C VAL A 635 20.78 -21.00 -5.63
N ILE A 636 21.19 -20.94 -6.89
CA ILE A 636 21.59 -22.08 -7.71
C ILE A 636 23.08 -21.95 -8.04
N PRO A 637 23.97 -22.63 -7.29
CA PRO A 637 25.38 -22.75 -7.65
C PRO A 637 25.53 -23.62 -8.89
N VAL A 638 26.24 -23.13 -9.89
CA VAL A 638 26.37 -23.77 -11.21
C VAL A 638 27.83 -23.95 -11.62
N GLU A 639 28.07 -24.84 -12.57
CA GLU A 639 29.42 -25.04 -13.15
C GLU A 639 29.86 -23.84 -14.00
N SER A 640 28.92 -23.12 -14.62
CA SER A 640 29.13 -21.92 -15.41
C SER A 640 27.88 -21.02 -15.38
N VAL A 641 28.10 -19.70 -15.39
CA VAL A 641 27.03 -18.69 -15.59
C VAL A 641 27.06 -18.09 -17.00
N GLU A 642 27.95 -18.60 -17.87
CA GLU A 642 28.13 -18.06 -19.21
C GLU A 642 26.86 -18.22 -20.05
N GLY A 643 26.45 -17.12 -20.68
CA GLY A 643 25.28 -17.06 -21.55
C GLY A 643 23.94 -17.03 -20.82
N PHE A 644 23.92 -16.72 -19.51
CA PHE A 644 22.72 -16.35 -18.75
C PHE A 644 22.79 -14.86 -18.40
N GLU A 645 21.64 -14.19 -18.40
CA GLU A 645 21.46 -12.77 -18.09
C GLU A 645 20.35 -12.56 -17.06
N VAL A 646 20.39 -11.41 -16.36
CA VAL A 646 19.33 -11.03 -15.42
C VAL A 646 18.05 -10.76 -16.20
N GLY A 647 16.93 -11.29 -15.71
CA GLY A 647 15.62 -11.24 -16.36
C GLY A 647 15.31 -12.43 -17.26
N ASP A 648 16.28 -13.32 -17.53
CA ASP A 648 16.04 -14.53 -18.31
C ASP A 648 15.02 -15.45 -17.63
N GLU A 649 14.09 -15.98 -18.42
CA GLU A 649 13.26 -17.09 -17.99
C GLU A 649 14.03 -18.40 -18.15
N VAL A 650 14.11 -19.16 -17.07
CA VAL A 650 14.91 -20.38 -16.96
C VAL A 650 14.10 -21.51 -16.36
N VAL A 651 14.46 -22.74 -16.72
CA VAL A 651 13.97 -23.94 -16.07
C VAL A 651 15.09 -24.52 -15.22
N VAL A 652 14.80 -24.72 -13.94
CA VAL A 652 15.63 -25.51 -13.02
C VAL A 652 15.03 -26.91 -12.93
N LYS A 653 15.78 -27.94 -13.35
CA LYS A 653 15.27 -29.31 -13.51
C LYS A 653 16.16 -30.33 -12.81
N SER A 654 15.56 -31.44 -12.40
CA SER A 654 16.24 -32.70 -12.06
C SER A 654 15.58 -33.87 -12.78
N ASP A 655 16.39 -34.80 -13.29
CA ASP A 655 15.92 -36.01 -13.96
C ASP A 655 15.41 -37.05 -12.96
N ALA A 656 14.47 -37.88 -13.39
CA ALA A 656 13.98 -39.01 -12.62
C ALA A 656 14.87 -40.26 -12.80
N THR A 657 16.17 -40.13 -12.53
CA THR A 657 17.13 -41.24 -12.68
C THR A 657 16.76 -42.45 -11.81
N ASP A 658 17.38 -43.62 -12.05
CA ASP A 658 17.22 -44.79 -11.17
C ASP A 658 17.47 -44.46 -9.68
N ASN A 659 18.43 -43.59 -9.37
CA ASN A 659 18.71 -43.16 -8.00
C ASN A 659 17.60 -42.29 -7.43
N PHE A 660 17.04 -41.39 -8.25
CA PHE A 660 15.85 -40.62 -7.89
C PHE A 660 14.69 -41.57 -7.60
N ILE A 661 14.35 -42.47 -8.53
CA ILE A 661 13.24 -43.42 -8.39
C ILE A 661 13.39 -44.27 -7.12
N LYS A 662 14.60 -44.76 -6.87
CA LYS A 662 14.93 -45.54 -5.67
C LYS A 662 14.78 -44.75 -4.38
N GLU A 663 15.24 -43.49 -4.36
CA GLU A 663 15.07 -42.63 -3.19
C GLU A 663 13.61 -42.40 -2.81
N HIS A 664 12.70 -42.45 -3.79
CA HIS A 664 11.26 -42.31 -3.57
C HIS A 664 10.57 -43.65 -3.32
N GLY A 665 11.29 -44.77 -3.30
CA GLY A 665 10.73 -46.11 -3.10
C GLY A 665 9.82 -46.58 -4.24
N MET A 666 10.02 -46.06 -5.46
CA MET A 666 9.16 -46.31 -6.62
C MET A 666 9.77 -47.25 -7.66
N GLU A 667 10.79 -48.03 -7.26
CA GLU A 667 11.39 -49.05 -8.13
C GLU A 667 10.32 -50.05 -8.60
N GLY A 668 10.25 -50.28 -9.92
CA GLY A 668 9.25 -51.16 -10.54
C GLY A 668 7.88 -50.53 -10.78
N TYR A 669 7.62 -49.31 -10.28
CA TYR A 669 6.40 -48.55 -10.54
C TYR A 669 6.65 -47.36 -11.47
N TRP A 670 7.71 -46.60 -11.20
CA TRP A 670 8.13 -45.47 -12.02
C TRP A 670 9.20 -45.90 -13.02
N THR A 671 9.14 -45.29 -14.20
CA THR A 671 10.21 -45.35 -15.20
C THR A 671 10.56 -43.93 -15.61
N GLU A 672 11.79 -43.71 -16.10
CA GLU A 672 12.22 -42.41 -16.65
C GLU A 672 11.27 -41.89 -17.74
N SER A 673 10.64 -42.80 -18.51
CA SER A 673 9.66 -42.43 -19.53
C SER A 673 8.29 -42.05 -18.96
N ALA A 674 7.94 -42.55 -17.77
CA ALA A 674 6.65 -42.31 -17.12
C ALA A 674 6.66 -41.02 -16.28
N ILE A 675 7.80 -40.65 -15.71
CA ILE A 675 7.94 -39.45 -14.89
C ILE A 675 9.15 -38.63 -15.38
N LYS A 676 8.92 -37.38 -15.78
CA LYS A 676 9.97 -36.52 -16.38
C LYS A 676 10.89 -35.83 -15.36
N GLY A 677 10.76 -36.18 -14.07
CA GLY A 677 11.46 -35.54 -12.96
C GLY A 677 10.75 -34.27 -12.47
N VAL A 678 11.49 -33.40 -11.77
CA VAL A 678 10.99 -32.11 -11.27
C VAL A 678 11.52 -30.97 -12.12
N ALA A 679 10.68 -29.96 -12.39
CA ALA A 679 11.04 -28.78 -13.14
C ALA A 679 10.37 -27.53 -12.54
N PHE A 680 11.11 -26.43 -12.49
CA PHE A 680 10.67 -25.15 -11.97
C PHE A 680 10.98 -24.06 -12.98
N LEU A 681 9.94 -23.43 -13.54
CA LEU A 681 10.08 -22.21 -14.34
C LEU A 681 10.32 -21.01 -13.42
N ARG A 682 11.36 -20.24 -13.69
CA ARG A 682 11.84 -19.13 -12.85
C ARG A 682 12.34 -17.99 -13.71
N GLN A 683 12.45 -16.81 -13.12
CA GLN A 683 13.19 -15.70 -13.68
C GLN A 683 14.51 -15.51 -12.92
N ILE A 684 15.59 -15.16 -13.62
CA ILE A 684 16.85 -14.80 -12.99
C ILE A 684 16.75 -13.39 -12.39
N ASP A 685 16.90 -13.29 -11.07
CA ASP A 685 16.92 -12.02 -10.33
C ASP A 685 18.29 -11.35 -10.40
N SER A 686 19.35 -12.14 -10.19
CA SER A 686 20.73 -11.65 -10.18
C SER A 686 21.73 -12.78 -10.40
N ILE A 687 22.96 -12.43 -10.77
CA ILE A 687 24.05 -13.39 -11.04
C ILE A 687 25.32 -12.92 -10.32
N ASP A 688 25.94 -13.81 -9.54
CA ASP A 688 27.29 -13.62 -9.01
C ASP A 688 28.28 -14.40 -9.89
N ILE A 689 28.94 -13.67 -10.78
CA ILE A 689 29.83 -14.26 -11.80
C ILE A 689 31.05 -14.92 -11.17
N ASP A 690 31.67 -14.28 -10.17
CA ASP A 690 32.89 -14.77 -9.53
C ASP A 690 32.64 -16.06 -8.75
N LYS A 691 31.48 -16.17 -8.10
CA LYS A 691 31.10 -17.36 -7.32
C LYS A 691 30.29 -18.38 -8.12
N LYS A 692 29.93 -18.06 -9.37
CA LYS A 692 29.07 -18.88 -10.23
C LYS A 692 27.73 -19.23 -9.59
N LEU A 693 27.03 -18.21 -9.11
CA LEU A 693 25.70 -18.34 -8.51
C LEU A 693 24.66 -17.65 -9.39
N ILE A 694 23.55 -18.32 -9.62
CA ILE A 694 22.34 -17.73 -10.21
C ILE A 694 21.28 -17.61 -9.12
N PHE A 695 20.72 -16.41 -8.95
CA PHE A 695 19.63 -16.14 -8.03
C PHE A 695 18.31 -16.08 -8.80
N ILE A 696 17.26 -16.71 -8.28
CA ILE A 696 15.95 -16.82 -8.92
C ILE A 696 14.84 -16.18 -8.08
N ASP A 697 13.84 -15.64 -8.77
CA ASP A 697 12.66 -14.93 -8.27
C ASP A 697 11.90 -15.67 -7.16
N SER A 698 11.78 -16.98 -7.32
CA SER A 698 11.01 -17.86 -6.43
C SER A 698 11.84 -19.08 -6.01
N PRO A 699 11.76 -19.56 -4.75
CA PRO A 699 12.55 -20.72 -4.33
C PRO A 699 12.15 -21.98 -5.09
N THR A 700 13.10 -22.90 -5.34
CA THR A 700 12.78 -24.26 -5.80
C THR A 700 11.90 -24.96 -4.76
N ARG A 701 11.00 -25.85 -5.17
CA ARG A 701 10.07 -26.53 -4.22
C ARG A 701 10.50 -27.94 -3.83
N TYR A 702 11.60 -28.42 -4.42
CA TYR A 702 12.15 -29.77 -4.20
C TYR A 702 13.67 -29.72 -4.18
N PHE A 703 14.28 -30.74 -3.56
CA PHE A 703 15.72 -30.90 -3.60
C PHE A 703 16.20 -31.18 -5.03
N LEU A 704 17.42 -30.74 -5.32
CA LEU A 704 18.10 -30.94 -6.59
C LEU A 704 19.47 -31.56 -6.29
N LYS A 705 19.75 -32.72 -6.87
CA LYS A 705 21.00 -33.45 -6.61
C LYS A 705 21.77 -33.61 -7.89
N THR A 706 23.07 -33.37 -7.81
CA THR A 706 24.02 -33.53 -8.92
C THR A 706 23.94 -34.92 -9.55
N ARG A 707 23.73 -35.97 -8.74
CA ARG A 707 23.56 -37.36 -9.22
C ARG A 707 22.34 -37.56 -10.12
N ASP A 708 21.36 -36.67 -10.05
CA ASP A 708 20.09 -36.74 -10.75
C ASP A 708 20.08 -35.78 -11.96
N ASN A 709 21.27 -35.49 -12.51
CA ASN A 709 21.52 -34.58 -13.64
C ASN A 709 20.85 -33.21 -13.45
N SER A 710 20.81 -32.69 -12.22
CA SER A 710 20.18 -31.42 -11.93
C SER A 710 20.89 -30.25 -12.63
N LYS A 711 20.12 -29.39 -13.29
CA LYS A 711 20.63 -28.33 -14.16
C LYS A 711 19.67 -27.15 -14.28
N ILE A 712 20.19 -26.04 -14.78
CA ILE A 712 19.46 -24.86 -15.19
C ILE A 712 19.68 -24.63 -16.70
N TYR A 713 18.63 -24.22 -17.40
CA TYR A 713 18.70 -23.83 -18.81
C TYR A 713 17.61 -22.83 -19.15
N HIS A 714 17.71 -22.17 -20.31
CA HIS A 714 16.71 -21.19 -20.74
C HIS A 714 15.35 -21.87 -20.93
N ALA A 715 14.29 -21.22 -20.44
CA ALA A 715 12.94 -21.67 -20.72
C ALA A 715 12.65 -21.56 -22.21
N GLY A 716 11.92 -22.53 -22.75
CA GLY A 716 11.28 -22.34 -24.05
C GLY A 716 10.17 -21.30 -23.94
N ASN A 717 9.76 -20.77 -25.09
CA ASN A 717 8.55 -19.95 -25.17
C ASN A 717 7.37 -20.69 -24.52
N HIS A 718 6.57 -19.93 -23.78
CA HIS A 718 5.35 -20.39 -23.18
C HIS A 718 4.28 -19.31 -23.35
N LEU A 719 3.03 -19.73 -23.26
CA LEU A 719 1.91 -18.81 -23.37
C LEU A 719 1.90 -17.83 -22.20
N LYS A 720 1.73 -16.55 -22.53
CA LYS A 720 1.62 -15.45 -21.56
C LYS A 720 0.26 -14.79 -21.70
N GLU A 721 -0.26 -14.30 -20.57
CA GLU A 721 -1.47 -13.48 -20.54
C GLU A 721 -2.74 -14.16 -21.11
N SER A 722 -2.79 -15.49 -21.06
CA SER A 722 -3.92 -16.28 -21.57
C SER A 722 -4.64 -17.00 -20.43
N GLY A 723 -5.96 -17.18 -20.55
CA GLY A 723 -6.75 -17.70 -19.45
C GLY A 723 -8.17 -18.12 -19.79
N ILE A 724 -8.84 -18.69 -18.77
CA ILE A 724 -10.25 -19.08 -18.79
C ILE A 724 -10.91 -18.44 -17.58
N GLU A 725 -12.03 -17.74 -17.76
CA GLU A 725 -12.69 -17.03 -16.66
C GLU A 725 -14.21 -16.99 -16.78
N ASN A 726 -14.89 -16.80 -15.65
CA ASN A 726 -16.33 -16.56 -15.56
C ASN A 726 -17.22 -17.59 -16.28
N LEU A 727 -16.84 -18.87 -16.25
CA LEU A 727 -17.63 -19.96 -16.82
C LEU A 727 -17.45 -21.24 -16.01
N SER A 728 -18.39 -22.17 -16.16
CA SER A 728 -18.26 -23.53 -15.66
C SER A 728 -18.00 -24.51 -16.80
N ILE A 729 -17.31 -25.60 -16.50
CA ILE A 729 -16.96 -26.68 -17.42
C ILE A 729 -17.46 -27.98 -16.81
N GLY A 730 -18.13 -28.83 -17.59
CA GLY A 730 -18.62 -30.11 -17.09
C GLY A 730 -18.98 -31.15 -18.13
#